data_AF-A0A2N7JLD4-F1
#
_entry.id   AF-A0A2N7JLD4-F1
#
_cell.length_a   1.000
_cell.length_b   1.000
_cell.length_c   1.000
_cell.angle_alpha   90.00
_cell.angle_beta   90.00
_cell.angle_gamma   90.00
#
_symmetry.space_group_name_H-M   'P 1'
#
loop_
_entity.id
_entity.type
_entity.pdbx_description
1 polymer ?
#
loop_
_entity_poly.entity_id
_entity_poly.type
_entity_poly.pdbx_seq_one_letter_code
_entity_poly.pdbx_strand_id
1 'polypeptide(L)'
;MSKETFNSTRFNKSKNKPFDEVLDANLSRRNVLKGGLGISAMTAFGAFGLAGHSTAHAATASSSAPQKSTATLAFKSVKGSLTDSVVVPKGYTAQVLVPWGTPLNKQGKAWLKDGTNNAQDQANSLGMHHDGMHFFPLDGNSNDGLLVINHEYIDQKALHANGPTYDEGNRPSLDEVRKEINAHGVSVVRVKLEGNQWVMVDNDPLNRRYTGATVMDLSGPVAHSEFTKTKFSQDGSQARGTLNNCGNGYTPWGTYLTCEENWPGYFVNKGETTPAQERIGIATDKTRYGWDTLSGNKQERLDEFARFDVTPTGESAMDDYRNEAHGHGYIVEIDPYTANSRAKKRSALGCFRHEGCTFGKLTEGEPIVFYSGHDSRFEYLYKFVSEEKWDPRDADPSNRLSAGDKYMDKGTLYVAKFNDDGSGTWLPLTLSSKTTNGGKLGDAFDSQAALIINTAGAADLVGATPMDRPEWCSVDPMTGTAYLTLTNNNKRKEANSANPRVDNKFGHVIRWDEGKTAGEFDWDIFVFGSPAVEDKSINRSGLTDMNQFASPDGLAFDARGILWIQTDNGADEVTGYTNDQMLAVVPSQLTDDNGNSAVIDANNQAQLKRFFVGPNGCEVTGFTISPDYKSLFVNIQHPGNWPYSADAAEETPSGISVRPRASTVVIRREDGGEIAV
;
A
#
# COMPACT_ATOMS: atom_id res chain seq x y z
N MET A 1 -1.62 -7.62 1.20
CA MET A 1 -2.55 -8.42 2.06
C MET A 1 -1.78 -9.13 3.15
N SER A 2 -2.08 -8.76 4.40
CA SER A 2 -1.66 -9.54 5.57
C SER A 2 -2.03 -11.03 5.46
N LYS A 3 -1.10 -11.90 5.86
CA LYS A 3 -1.27 -13.36 5.95
C LYS A 3 -2.52 -13.78 6.74
N GLU A 4 -2.95 -12.98 7.71
CA GLU A 4 -4.09 -13.26 8.57
C GLU A 4 -5.44 -13.04 7.87
N THR A 5 -5.47 -12.22 6.82
CA THR A 5 -6.70 -11.88 6.07
C THR A 5 -6.73 -12.40 4.64
N PHE A 6 -5.65 -13.09 4.24
CA PHE A 6 -5.40 -13.56 2.89
C PHE A 6 -6.48 -14.51 2.35
N ASN A 7 -7.01 -14.19 1.16
CA ASN A 7 -7.90 -15.08 0.42
C ASN A 7 -7.13 -15.80 -0.71
N SER A 8 -7.02 -17.12 -0.61
CA SER A 8 -6.30 -17.94 -1.59
C SER A 8 -6.97 -18.09 -2.96
N THR A 9 -8.21 -17.63 -3.09
CA THR A 9 -9.02 -17.72 -4.32
C THR A 9 -8.39 -16.92 -5.45
N ARG A 10 -8.24 -17.56 -6.61
CA ARG A 10 -7.79 -16.88 -7.83
C ARG A 10 -8.99 -16.28 -8.57
N PHE A 11 -9.14 -14.96 -8.49
CA PHE A 11 -10.19 -14.24 -9.21
C PHE A 11 -9.80 -13.90 -10.65
N ASN A 12 -8.51 -13.66 -10.92
CA ASN A 12 -8.03 -13.48 -12.28
C ASN A 12 -8.06 -14.80 -13.07
N LYS A 13 -9.03 -14.94 -13.97
CA LYS A 13 -9.20 -16.08 -14.88
C LYS A 13 -8.65 -15.81 -16.30
N SER A 14 -8.00 -14.67 -16.52
CA SER A 14 -7.41 -14.33 -17.81
C SER A 14 -6.37 -15.38 -18.25
N LYS A 15 -6.23 -15.53 -19.57
CA LYS A 15 -5.18 -16.35 -20.20
C LYS A 15 -4.03 -15.48 -20.72
N ASN A 16 -3.87 -14.29 -20.15
CA ASN A 16 -2.76 -13.40 -20.51
C ASN A 16 -1.46 -14.15 -20.24
N LYS A 17 -0.60 -14.20 -21.26
CA LYS A 17 0.55 -15.12 -21.30
C LYS A 17 1.41 -14.99 -20.03
N PRO A 18 1.54 -16.07 -19.22
CA PRO A 18 2.59 -16.20 -18.21
C PRO A 18 3.91 -16.72 -18.81
N PHE A 19 3.91 -17.00 -20.13
CA PHE A 19 4.97 -17.54 -20.99
C PHE A 19 5.48 -18.96 -20.65
N ASP A 20 5.55 -19.78 -21.71
CA ASP A 20 6.19 -21.09 -21.77
C ASP A 20 7.61 -20.93 -22.30
N GLU A 21 8.57 -21.49 -21.55
CA GLU A 21 10.00 -21.60 -21.84
C GLU A 21 10.72 -20.31 -22.25
N VAL A 22 11.39 -19.67 -21.29
CA VAL A 22 12.84 -19.36 -21.33
C VAL A 22 13.20 -18.44 -20.14
N LEU A 23 13.82 -19.03 -19.12
CA LEU A 23 14.37 -18.29 -17.97
C LEU A 23 15.90 -18.21 -18.02
N ASP A 24 16.56 -19.20 -18.63
CA ASP A 24 18.03 -19.29 -18.64
C ASP A 24 18.69 -18.44 -19.74
N ALA A 25 17.94 -18.02 -20.77
CA ALA A 25 18.52 -17.18 -21.83
C ALA A 25 18.57 -15.68 -21.49
N ASN A 26 17.74 -15.19 -20.56
CA ASN A 26 17.66 -13.76 -20.26
C ASN A 26 18.79 -13.26 -19.34
N LEU A 27 19.15 -14.07 -18.33
CA LEU A 27 20.26 -13.76 -17.44
C LEU A 27 21.62 -13.78 -18.17
N SER A 28 21.76 -14.62 -19.21
CA SER A 28 22.97 -14.69 -20.04
C SER A 28 23.04 -13.65 -21.14
N ARG A 29 21.91 -13.31 -21.81
CA ARG A 29 21.87 -12.31 -22.88
C ARG A 29 22.06 -10.87 -22.39
N ARG A 30 21.67 -10.55 -21.15
CA ARG A 30 21.81 -9.20 -20.58
C ARG A 30 23.27 -8.78 -20.36
N ASN A 31 24.15 -9.72 -20.02
CA ASN A 31 25.60 -9.48 -19.95
C ASN A 31 26.21 -9.21 -21.34
N VAL A 32 25.59 -9.72 -22.41
CA VAL A 32 26.07 -9.56 -23.79
C VAL A 32 25.51 -8.27 -24.42
N LEU A 33 24.25 -7.90 -24.16
CA LEU A 33 23.61 -6.70 -24.73
C LEU A 33 24.00 -5.40 -24.00
N LYS A 34 24.23 -5.42 -22.67
CA LYS A 34 24.83 -4.26 -21.98
C LYS A 34 26.31 -4.06 -22.36
N GLY A 35 26.98 -5.09 -22.89
CA GLY A 35 28.36 -5.04 -23.38
C GLY A 35 28.51 -4.81 -24.89
N GLY A 36 27.41 -4.75 -25.66
CA GLY A 36 27.42 -4.72 -27.12
C GLY A 36 26.67 -3.53 -27.70
N LEU A 37 27.41 -2.56 -28.24
CA LEU A 37 27.01 -1.44 -29.12
C LEU A 37 25.52 -1.42 -29.54
N GLY A 38 24.74 -0.49 -28.97
CA GLY A 38 23.40 -0.17 -29.44
C GLY A 38 23.43 0.42 -30.85
N ILE A 39 23.05 -0.39 -31.84
CA ILE A 39 22.84 0.06 -33.22
C ILE A 39 21.45 0.70 -33.29
N SER A 40 21.46 2.02 -33.45
CA SER A 40 20.35 2.86 -33.88
C SER A 40 19.83 2.47 -35.27
N ALA A 41 18.51 2.29 -35.41
CA ALA A 41 17.83 2.35 -36.70
C ALA A 41 16.43 2.97 -36.58
N MET A 42 16.27 4.15 -37.19
CA MET A 42 15.00 4.86 -37.39
C MET A 42 14.16 4.26 -38.52
N THR A 43 12.83 4.38 -38.45
CA THR A 43 11.93 4.86 -39.54
C THR A 43 10.49 4.96 -38.97
N ALA A 44 9.93 6.15 -38.74
CA ALA A 44 9.23 7.05 -39.69
C ALA A 44 7.77 6.65 -40.00
N PHE A 45 6.80 7.28 -39.34
CA PHE A 45 5.55 7.78 -39.96
C PHE A 45 5.06 9.04 -39.19
N GLY A 46 4.81 10.11 -39.97
CA GLY A 46 4.56 11.50 -39.54
C GLY A 46 3.26 11.74 -38.76
N ALA A 47 3.04 12.86 -38.07
CA ALA A 47 3.14 14.29 -38.42
C ALA A 47 1.73 14.91 -38.30
N PHE A 48 1.55 15.87 -37.38
CA PHE A 48 0.61 17.02 -37.35
C PHE A 48 0.64 17.55 -35.90
N GLY A 49 1.00 18.78 -35.55
CA GLY A 49 1.46 19.95 -36.28
C GLY A 49 2.01 20.97 -35.27
N LEU A 50 2.95 21.80 -35.72
CA LEU A 50 3.64 22.82 -34.93
C LEU A 50 3.48 24.15 -35.67
N ALA A 51 3.00 25.21 -35.00
CA ALA A 51 3.28 26.60 -35.35
C ALA A 51 2.90 27.56 -34.20
N GLY A 52 3.88 28.33 -33.73
CA GLY A 52 3.70 29.45 -32.80
C GLY A 52 5.04 29.85 -32.16
N HIS A 53 5.71 30.84 -32.73
CA HIS A 53 7.13 31.19 -32.46
C HIS A 53 7.27 32.44 -31.56
N SER A 54 8.42 32.53 -30.89
CA SER A 54 9.07 33.71 -30.25
C SER A 54 8.60 34.10 -28.83
N THR A 55 9.42 34.41 -27.81
CA THR A 55 10.81 34.92 -27.73
C THR A 55 11.53 34.40 -26.46
N ALA A 56 12.86 34.51 -26.46
CA ALA A 56 13.79 33.84 -25.55
C ALA A 56 13.84 34.37 -24.10
N HIS A 57 13.94 33.42 -23.16
CA HIS A 57 14.78 33.52 -21.97
C HIS A 57 15.54 32.20 -21.82
N ALA A 58 16.84 32.24 -22.10
CA ALA A 58 17.73 31.11 -21.90
C ALA A 58 17.98 30.94 -20.39
N ALA A 59 17.19 30.10 -19.74
CA ALA A 59 17.63 29.44 -18.51
C ALA A 59 18.42 28.21 -18.96
N THR A 60 19.73 28.22 -18.69
CA THR A 60 20.58 27.05 -18.80
C THR A 60 20.07 25.99 -17.81
N ALA A 61 19.21 25.09 -18.27
CA ALA A 61 18.94 23.84 -17.58
C ALA A 61 20.22 23.00 -17.66
N SER A 62 21.06 23.12 -16.64
CA SER A 62 22.11 22.13 -16.39
C SER A 62 21.40 20.81 -16.13
N SER A 63 21.49 19.87 -17.09
CA SER A 63 21.18 18.47 -16.85
C SER A 63 22.19 17.94 -15.84
N SER A 64 21.90 18.09 -14.55
CA SER A 64 22.65 17.40 -13.50
C SER A 64 22.47 15.90 -13.74
N ALA A 65 23.57 15.16 -13.85
CA ALA A 65 23.55 13.71 -13.82
C ALA A 65 22.68 13.22 -12.63
N PRO A 66 22.04 12.03 -12.71
CA PRO A 66 21.30 11.48 -11.58
C PRO A 66 22.16 11.57 -10.33
N GLN A 67 21.68 12.31 -9.33
CA GLN A 67 22.43 12.49 -8.10
C GLN A 67 22.47 11.12 -7.41
N LYS A 68 23.65 10.65 -7.00
CA LYS A 68 23.77 9.41 -6.22
C LYS A 68 23.64 9.74 -4.73
N SER A 69 23.06 8.83 -3.96
CA SER A 69 23.02 8.98 -2.50
C SER A 69 24.44 8.95 -1.92
N THR A 70 24.70 9.83 -0.95
CA THR A 70 25.92 9.84 -0.13
C THR A 70 25.75 9.05 1.18
N ALA A 71 24.56 8.54 1.47
CA ALA A 71 24.28 7.80 2.69
C ALA A 71 25.06 6.49 2.72
N THR A 72 25.68 6.15 3.85
CA THR A 72 26.36 4.87 4.05
C THR A 72 25.76 4.19 5.25
N LEU A 73 25.31 2.94 5.13
CA LEU A 73 24.73 2.22 6.26
C LEU A 73 25.82 1.88 7.29
N ALA A 74 25.85 2.60 8.41
CA ALA A 74 26.89 2.51 9.44
C ALA A 74 26.51 1.62 10.64
N PHE A 75 25.41 0.89 10.56
CA PHE A 75 25.04 -0.13 11.55
C PHE A 75 25.48 -1.55 11.12
N LYS A 76 25.57 -2.45 12.09
CA LYS A 76 25.75 -3.88 11.86
C LYS A 76 24.38 -4.53 11.68
N SER A 77 24.24 -5.36 10.64
CA SER A 77 23.01 -6.14 10.44
C SER A 77 22.65 -6.92 11.71
N VAL A 78 21.39 -6.89 12.13
CA VAL A 78 20.92 -7.67 13.26
C VAL A 78 20.68 -9.13 12.85
N LYS A 79 20.83 -10.05 13.80
CA LYS A 79 20.48 -11.46 13.59
C LYS A 79 18.96 -11.63 13.58
N GLY A 80 18.48 -12.77 13.08
CA GLY A 80 17.09 -13.16 13.28
C GLY A 80 16.75 -13.32 14.76
N SER A 81 15.46 -13.12 15.09
CA SER A 81 14.92 -13.29 16.45
C SER A 81 13.53 -13.91 16.41
N LEU A 82 13.17 -14.63 17.48
CA LEU A 82 11.86 -15.26 17.71
C LEU A 82 11.34 -14.91 19.12
N THR A 83 11.54 -13.66 19.53
CA THR A 83 11.18 -13.15 20.85
C THR A 83 9.84 -12.40 20.82
N ASP A 84 9.15 -12.31 21.96
CA ASP A 84 8.01 -11.40 22.16
C ASP A 84 8.51 -9.96 22.45
N SER A 85 9.41 -9.45 21.61
CA SER A 85 9.95 -8.08 21.67
C SER A 85 10.47 -7.63 20.30
N VAL A 86 10.72 -6.34 20.14
CA VAL A 86 11.45 -5.84 18.97
C VAL A 86 12.96 -5.95 19.19
N VAL A 87 13.70 -6.15 18.11
CA VAL A 87 15.17 -6.11 18.10
C VAL A 87 15.65 -5.01 17.16
N VAL A 88 16.49 -4.11 17.68
CA VAL A 88 17.15 -3.02 16.95
C VAL A 88 18.67 -3.14 17.05
N PRO A 89 19.45 -2.45 16.19
CA PRO A 89 20.91 -2.51 16.26
C PRO A 89 21.41 -1.90 17.58
N LYS A 90 22.59 -2.32 18.03
CA LYS A 90 23.23 -1.71 19.21
C LYS A 90 23.39 -0.19 19.04
N GLY A 91 23.10 0.58 20.08
CA GLY A 91 23.14 2.05 20.06
C GLY A 91 21.83 2.70 19.65
N TYR A 92 20.75 1.92 19.53
CA TYR A 92 19.40 2.38 19.25
C TYR A 92 18.44 1.99 20.39
N THR A 93 17.46 2.85 20.64
CA THR A 93 16.33 2.62 21.54
C THR A 93 15.06 2.44 20.73
N ALA A 94 14.12 1.64 21.21
CA ALA A 94 12.81 1.44 20.59
C ALA A 94 11.70 1.65 21.62
N GLN A 95 10.75 2.55 21.31
CA GLN A 95 9.67 2.95 22.21
C GLN A 95 8.31 2.67 21.59
N VAL A 96 7.39 2.06 22.33
CA VAL A 96 5.96 1.97 21.96
C VAL A 96 5.33 3.35 22.12
N LEU A 97 4.81 3.94 21.02
CA LEU A 97 4.29 5.32 21.01
C LEU A 97 2.76 5.39 21.14
N VAL A 98 2.03 4.80 20.18
CA VAL A 98 0.55 4.90 20.08
C VAL A 98 -0.10 3.53 19.84
N PRO A 99 -0.15 2.64 20.85
CA PRO A 99 -0.75 1.32 20.72
C PRO A 99 -2.27 1.37 20.47
N TRP A 100 -2.85 0.34 19.84
CA TRP A 100 -4.29 0.18 19.60
C TRP A 100 -5.11 0.49 20.85
N GLY A 101 -6.19 1.26 20.67
CA GLY A 101 -7.11 1.63 21.74
C GLY A 101 -6.60 2.74 22.65
N THR A 102 -5.47 3.38 22.34
CA THR A 102 -5.06 4.63 23.00
C THR A 102 -6.11 5.72 22.73
N PRO A 103 -6.69 6.38 23.75
CA PRO A 103 -7.72 7.40 23.56
C PRO A 103 -7.18 8.62 22.83
N LEU A 104 -7.96 9.13 21.88
CA LEU A 104 -7.66 10.36 21.13
C LEU A 104 -8.07 11.63 21.87
N ASN A 105 -9.13 11.49 22.68
CA ASN A 105 -9.82 12.59 23.33
C ASN A 105 -10.53 12.11 24.62
N LYS A 106 -11.14 13.04 25.36
CA LYS A 106 -11.82 12.76 26.64
C LYS A 106 -13.09 11.90 26.51
N GLN A 107 -13.60 11.71 25.29
CA GLN A 107 -14.79 10.91 25.03
C GLN A 107 -14.47 9.42 24.98
N GLY A 108 -13.22 9.03 24.71
CA GLY A 108 -12.75 7.65 24.83
C GLY A 108 -12.26 7.35 26.24
N LYS A 109 -12.68 6.21 26.81
CA LYS A 109 -12.06 5.69 28.03
C LYS A 109 -10.70 5.10 27.73
N ALA A 110 -9.83 5.07 28.75
CA ALA A 110 -8.57 4.34 28.69
C ALA A 110 -8.77 2.89 28.23
N TRP A 111 -7.78 2.37 27.50
CA TRP A 111 -7.78 0.98 27.04
C TRP A 111 -7.82 0.01 28.22
N LEU A 112 -8.68 -1.00 28.13
CA LEU A 112 -8.89 -2.02 29.15
C LEU A 112 -8.41 -3.37 28.63
N LYS A 113 -7.47 -3.97 29.38
CA LYS A 113 -6.88 -5.29 29.05
C LYS A 113 -7.88 -6.45 29.01
N ASP A 114 -9.05 -6.28 29.62
CA ASP A 114 -10.11 -7.28 29.61
C ASP A 114 -10.97 -7.25 28.33
N GLY A 115 -10.76 -6.28 27.43
CA GLY A 115 -11.50 -6.17 26.16
C GLY A 115 -12.90 -5.56 26.30
N THR A 116 -13.26 -4.98 27.45
CA THR A 116 -14.62 -4.48 27.73
C THR A 116 -14.90 -3.05 27.27
N ASN A 117 -13.93 -2.35 26.66
CA ASN A 117 -14.20 -1.07 25.98
C ASN A 117 -15.33 -1.23 24.95
N ASN A 118 -16.21 -0.24 24.83
CA ASN A 118 -17.38 -0.31 23.96
C ASN A 118 -17.16 0.37 22.60
N ALA A 119 -18.20 0.41 21.75
CA ALA A 119 -18.11 1.05 20.44
C ALA A 119 -17.78 2.55 20.48
N GLN A 120 -18.24 3.26 21.52
CA GLN A 120 -17.97 4.69 21.69
C GLN A 120 -16.51 4.94 22.07
N ASP A 121 -15.95 4.10 22.95
CA ASP A 121 -14.53 4.15 23.30
C ASP A 121 -13.67 3.93 22.05
N GLN A 122 -14.00 2.90 21.24
CA GLN A 122 -13.24 2.58 20.03
C GLN A 122 -13.36 3.67 18.94
N ALA A 123 -14.51 4.34 18.81
CA ALA A 123 -14.68 5.49 17.92
C ALA A 123 -13.77 6.67 18.27
N ASN A 124 -13.34 6.75 19.53
CA ASN A 124 -12.53 7.83 20.08
C ASN A 124 -11.13 7.38 20.49
N SER A 125 -10.66 6.26 19.97
CA SER A 125 -9.35 5.68 20.26
C SER A 125 -8.65 5.26 18.96
N LEU A 126 -7.34 5.03 19.01
CA LEU A 126 -6.59 4.41 17.91
C LEU A 126 -7.29 3.13 17.45
N GLY A 127 -7.35 2.93 16.13
CA GLY A 127 -7.86 1.71 15.52
C GLY A 127 -6.95 0.50 15.76
N MET A 128 -7.37 -0.64 15.24
CA MET A 128 -6.67 -1.92 15.39
C MET A 128 -5.90 -2.25 14.11
N HIS A 129 -4.77 -2.96 14.29
CA HIS A 129 -3.89 -3.39 13.19
C HIS A 129 -3.38 -2.21 12.36
N HIS A 130 -2.50 -1.44 13.01
CA HIS A 130 -1.72 -0.36 12.42
C HIS A 130 -0.97 -0.84 11.17
N ASP A 131 -1.10 -0.11 10.08
CA ASP A 131 -0.52 -0.47 8.78
C ASP A 131 0.22 0.73 8.14
N GLY A 132 -0.07 1.10 6.89
CA GLY A 132 0.51 2.26 6.24
C GLY A 132 0.43 3.52 7.10
N MET A 133 1.49 4.35 7.04
CA MET A 133 1.53 5.60 7.81
C MET A 133 2.43 6.67 7.21
N HIS A 134 2.24 7.91 7.65
CA HIS A 134 3.13 9.02 7.32
C HIS A 134 3.17 10.09 8.42
N PHE A 135 4.35 10.67 8.65
CA PHE A 135 4.58 11.79 9.57
C PHE A 135 4.56 13.12 8.83
N PHE A 136 3.63 13.99 9.21
CA PHE A 136 3.43 15.32 8.66
C PHE A 136 3.93 16.37 9.66
N PRO A 137 5.08 17.02 9.43
CA PRO A 137 5.64 17.97 10.39
C PRO A 137 4.76 19.21 10.54
N LEU A 138 4.51 19.65 11.78
CA LEU A 138 3.85 20.92 12.04
C LEU A 138 4.89 22.05 12.00
N ASP A 139 4.61 23.10 11.23
CA ASP A 139 5.51 24.26 11.05
C ASP A 139 6.94 23.86 10.62
N GLY A 140 7.07 22.76 9.86
CA GLY A 140 8.38 22.21 9.43
C GLY A 140 9.21 21.59 10.56
N ASN A 141 8.63 21.37 11.74
CA ASN A 141 9.32 20.84 12.91
C ASN A 141 9.52 19.32 12.82
N SER A 142 10.76 18.86 13.07
CA SER A 142 11.07 17.42 13.10
C SER A 142 10.64 16.71 14.38
N ASN A 143 10.28 17.46 15.42
CA ASN A 143 9.97 17.00 16.76
C ASN A 143 8.51 17.24 17.15
N ASP A 144 7.66 17.72 16.24
CA ASP A 144 6.24 17.99 16.48
C ASP A 144 5.50 17.86 15.15
N GLY A 145 4.52 16.95 15.09
CA GLY A 145 3.84 16.65 13.84
C GLY A 145 2.62 15.77 14.01
N LEU A 146 1.94 15.51 12.90
CA LEU A 146 0.81 14.62 12.82
C LEU A 146 1.27 13.27 12.26
N LEU A 147 1.04 12.20 13.00
CA LEU A 147 1.19 10.85 12.50
C LEU A 147 -0.19 10.37 12.02
N VAL A 148 -0.27 10.03 10.73
CA VAL A 148 -1.48 9.48 10.12
C VAL A 148 -1.26 7.99 9.90
N ILE A 149 -2.15 7.16 10.43
CA ILE A 149 -1.94 5.71 10.55
C ILE A 149 -3.19 4.96 10.08
N ASN A 150 -3.02 4.03 9.16
CA ASN A 150 -4.06 3.11 8.71
C ASN A 150 -4.34 2.02 9.76
N HIS A 151 -5.56 1.48 9.75
CA HIS A 151 -6.07 0.42 10.61
C HIS A 151 -6.80 -0.58 9.72
N GLU A 152 -6.08 -1.62 9.31
CA GLU A 152 -6.42 -2.45 8.16
C GLU A 152 -7.60 -3.40 8.45
N TYR A 153 -7.52 -4.15 9.54
CA TYR A 153 -8.54 -5.13 9.91
C TYR A 153 -8.65 -5.30 11.43
N ILE A 154 -9.36 -6.34 11.88
CA ILE A 154 -9.51 -6.66 13.30
C ILE A 154 -9.31 -8.15 13.56
N ASP A 155 -8.79 -8.47 14.74
CA ASP A 155 -9.00 -9.76 15.38
C ASP A 155 -10.18 -9.64 16.35
N GLN A 156 -11.33 -10.22 16.00
CA GLN A 156 -12.53 -10.20 16.85
C GLN A 156 -12.32 -10.87 18.21
N LYS A 157 -11.44 -11.88 18.32
CA LYS A 157 -11.12 -12.55 19.59
C LYS A 157 -10.34 -11.62 20.50
N ALA A 158 -9.38 -10.87 19.96
CA ALA A 158 -8.62 -9.89 20.72
C ALA A 158 -9.40 -8.58 20.95
N LEU A 159 -10.34 -8.21 20.08
CA LEU A 159 -11.14 -6.99 20.20
C LEU A 159 -12.18 -7.09 21.33
N HIS A 160 -12.80 -8.25 21.52
CA HIS A 160 -13.88 -8.46 22.50
C HIS A 160 -13.42 -9.26 23.72
N ALA A 161 -14.09 -9.08 24.85
CA ALA A 161 -13.71 -9.74 26.10
C ALA A 161 -13.71 -11.27 26.00
N ASN A 162 -14.73 -11.84 25.35
CA ASN A 162 -14.91 -13.30 25.17
C ASN A 162 -14.88 -13.71 23.69
N GLY A 163 -14.29 -12.87 22.82
CA GLY A 163 -14.46 -12.96 21.38
C GLY A 163 -15.86 -12.52 20.90
N PRO A 164 -16.12 -12.63 19.58
CA PRO A 164 -17.38 -12.20 18.99
C PRO A 164 -18.54 -13.08 19.45
N THR A 165 -19.67 -12.45 19.77
CA THR A 165 -20.90 -13.16 20.10
C THR A 165 -21.63 -13.58 18.82
N TYR A 166 -22.10 -14.82 18.77
CA TYR A 166 -22.96 -15.36 17.72
C TYR A 166 -24.21 -16.01 18.30
N ASP A 167 -25.33 -15.85 17.61
CA ASP A 167 -26.60 -16.55 17.85
C ASP A 167 -27.11 -17.13 16.52
N GLU A 168 -27.22 -18.46 16.44
CA GLU A 168 -27.54 -19.19 15.20
C GLU A 168 -26.72 -18.74 13.96
N GLY A 169 -25.46 -18.36 14.16
CA GLY A 169 -24.55 -17.88 13.11
C GLY A 169 -24.65 -16.38 12.79
N ASN A 170 -25.58 -15.65 13.40
CA ASN A 170 -25.75 -14.20 13.24
C ASN A 170 -25.11 -13.42 14.40
N ARG A 171 -24.80 -12.14 14.19
CA ARG A 171 -24.28 -11.24 15.24
C ARG A 171 -25.45 -10.59 15.99
N PRO A 172 -25.64 -10.86 17.30
CA PRO A 172 -26.77 -10.28 18.04
C PRO A 172 -26.43 -8.91 18.67
N SER A 173 -25.15 -8.57 18.80
CA SER A 173 -24.68 -7.39 19.56
C SER A 173 -24.38 -6.20 18.66
N LEU A 174 -25.21 -5.15 18.78
CA LEU A 174 -25.00 -3.86 18.10
C LEU A 174 -23.70 -3.18 18.52
N ASP A 175 -23.34 -3.27 19.80
CA ASP A 175 -22.12 -2.64 20.32
C ASP A 175 -20.87 -3.33 19.76
N GLU A 176 -20.86 -4.67 19.69
CA GLU A 176 -19.73 -5.39 19.08
C GLU A 176 -19.55 -4.98 17.62
N VAL A 177 -20.61 -5.02 16.80
CA VAL A 177 -20.50 -4.68 15.37
C VAL A 177 -20.11 -3.22 15.16
N ARG A 178 -20.66 -2.27 15.94
CA ARG A 178 -20.23 -0.86 15.87
C ARG A 178 -18.78 -0.68 16.31
N LYS A 179 -18.33 -1.40 17.34
CA LYS A 179 -16.93 -1.40 17.80
C LYS A 179 -16.00 -1.92 16.71
N GLU A 180 -16.39 -2.99 16.03
CA GLU A 180 -15.66 -3.55 14.89
C GLU A 180 -15.53 -2.54 13.74
N ILE A 181 -16.63 -1.94 13.30
CA ILE A 181 -16.62 -0.89 12.26
C ILE A 181 -15.72 0.29 12.66
N ASN A 182 -15.77 0.69 13.93
CA ASN A 182 -14.96 1.79 14.46
C ASN A 182 -13.49 1.44 14.72
N ALA A 183 -13.11 0.17 14.68
CA ALA A 183 -11.72 -0.25 14.82
C ALA A 183 -10.93 -0.15 13.49
N HIS A 184 -11.62 -0.10 12.34
CA HIS A 184 -11.02 0.05 11.00
C HIS A 184 -10.77 1.52 10.64
N GLY A 185 -10.01 1.76 9.57
CA GLY A 185 -9.94 3.05 8.90
C GLY A 185 -8.59 3.75 9.09
N VAL A 186 -8.61 5.01 9.51
CA VAL A 186 -7.42 5.85 9.69
C VAL A 186 -7.50 6.61 11.01
N SER A 187 -6.37 6.81 11.66
CA SER A 187 -6.22 7.75 12.78
C SER A 187 -5.26 8.87 12.37
N VAL A 188 -5.61 10.11 12.68
CA VAL A 188 -4.68 11.25 12.70
C VAL A 188 -4.39 11.53 14.17
N VAL A 189 -3.11 11.57 14.56
CA VAL A 189 -2.69 11.90 15.93
C VAL A 189 -1.52 12.87 15.93
N ARG A 190 -1.58 13.93 16.74
CA ARG A 190 -0.42 14.77 16.98
C ARG A 190 0.54 14.07 17.94
N VAL A 191 1.79 14.00 17.55
CA VAL A 191 2.89 13.47 18.37
C VAL A 191 4.00 14.50 18.47
N LYS A 192 4.64 14.53 19.63
CA LYS A 192 5.71 15.49 19.92
C LYS A 192 6.83 14.81 20.68
N LEU A 193 8.06 15.20 20.40
CA LEU A 193 9.22 14.82 21.19
C LEU A 193 9.33 15.73 22.42
N GLU A 194 9.22 15.13 23.60
CA GLU A 194 9.40 15.79 24.89
C GLU A 194 10.59 15.17 25.62
N GLY A 195 11.63 15.98 25.82
CA GLY A 195 12.93 15.45 26.26
C GLY A 195 13.48 14.45 25.23
N ASN A 196 13.56 13.18 25.61
CA ASN A 196 14.03 12.11 24.73
C ASN A 196 12.96 11.05 24.42
N GLN A 197 11.69 11.35 24.67
CA GLN A 197 10.57 10.44 24.44
C GLN A 197 9.54 11.10 23.53
N TRP A 198 9.03 10.34 22.57
CA TRP A 198 7.87 10.80 21.80
C TRP A 198 6.61 10.54 22.61
N VAL A 199 5.68 11.47 22.59
CA VAL A 199 4.40 11.35 23.25
C VAL A 199 3.29 11.79 22.30
N MET A 200 2.12 11.20 22.47
CA MET A 200 0.91 11.72 21.84
C MET A 200 0.45 12.98 22.60
N VAL A 201 0.05 14.02 21.86
CA VAL A 201 -0.56 15.21 22.46
C VAL A 201 -2.04 14.95 22.69
N ASP A 202 -2.40 14.71 23.95
CA ASP A 202 -3.77 14.36 24.34
C ASP A 202 -4.76 15.48 23.99
N ASN A 203 -5.93 15.10 23.44
CA ASN A 203 -7.04 16.01 23.12
C ASN A 203 -6.68 17.13 22.14
N ASP A 204 -5.62 16.97 21.34
CA ASP A 204 -5.36 17.90 20.25
C ASP A 204 -6.56 17.91 19.28
N PRO A 205 -7.03 19.08 18.82
CA PRO A 205 -8.20 19.16 17.93
C PRO A 205 -7.99 18.49 16.56
N LEU A 206 -6.74 18.18 16.18
CA LEU A 206 -6.44 17.42 14.97
C LEU A 206 -6.49 15.91 15.19
N ASN A 207 -6.54 15.43 16.44
CA ASN A 207 -6.70 14.01 16.74
C ASN A 207 -8.09 13.53 16.33
N ARG A 208 -8.17 12.56 15.40
CA ARG A 208 -9.47 12.07 14.90
C ARG A 208 -9.38 10.71 14.22
N ARG A 209 -10.56 10.11 14.00
CA ARG A 209 -10.75 8.88 13.24
C ARG A 209 -11.49 9.11 11.94
N TYR A 210 -11.06 8.38 10.92
CA TYR A 210 -11.88 7.98 9.80
C TYR A 210 -12.14 6.49 9.99
N THR A 211 -13.40 6.04 9.94
CA THR A 211 -13.77 4.65 10.22
C THR A 211 -14.51 4.03 9.05
N GLY A 212 -14.88 2.76 9.18
CA GLY A 212 -15.80 2.10 8.24
C GLY A 212 -17.18 2.76 8.16
N ALA A 213 -17.51 3.76 8.99
CA ALA A 213 -18.77 4.50 8.95
C ALA A 213 -18.65 5.98 8.56
N THR A 214 -17.45 6.52 8.39
CA THR A 214 -17.24 7.96 8.10
C THR A 214 -17.74 8.34 6.70
N VAL A 215 -18.57 9.37 6.60
CA VAL A 215 -19.02 9.88 5.29
C VAL A 215 -17.86 10.54 4.54
N MET A 216 -17.68 10.16 3.27
CA MET A 216 -16.61 10.64 2.39
C MET A 216 -17.20 11.11 1.06
N ASP A 217 -16.56 12.12 0.46
CA ASP A 217 -16.94 12.58 -0.86
C ASP A 217 -16.33 11.65 -1.93
N LEU A 218 -17.07 11.38 -3.00
CA LEU A 218 -16.57 10.70 -4.18
C LEU A 218 -16.11 11.74 -5.20
N SER A 219 -15.01 11.48 -5.89
CA SER A 219 -14.53 12.36 -6.96
C SER A 219 -13.88 11.60 -8.10
N GLY A 220 -13.63 12.29 -9.21
CA GLY A 220 -13.24 11.69 -10.48
C GLY A 220 -14.40 11.08 -11.26
N PRO A 221 -14.12 10.26 -12.29
CA PRO A 221 -15.11 9.85 -13.29
C PRO A 221 -16.29 9.00 -12.78
N VAL A 222 -16.20 8.41 -11.59
CA VAL A 222 -17.26 7.55 -11.02
C VAL A 222 -18.24 8.36 -10.16
N ALA A 223 -17.81 9.51 -9.63
CA ALA A 223 -18.68 10.37 -8.82
C ALA A 223 -19.90 10.84 -9.61
N HIS A 224 -21.06 10.90 -8.95
CA HIS A 224 -22.36 11.27 -9.54
C HIS A 224 -22.86 10.35 -10.67
N SER A 225 -22.23 9.20 -10.88
CA SER A 225 -22.71 8.22 -11.87
C SER A 225 -23.86 7.38 -11.31
N GLU A 226 -24.61 6.71 -12.18
CA GLU A 226 -25.66 5.76 -11.77
C GLU A 226 -25.11 4.61 -10.91
N PHE A 227 -23.81 4.34 -10.98
CA PHE A 227 -23.17 3.23 -10.27
C PHE A 227 -22.86 3.51 -8.80
N THR A 228 -22.94 4.77 -8.35
CA THR A 228 -22.71 5.16 -6.95
C THR A 228 -23.97 5.65 -6.26
N LYS A 229 -25.10 5.68 -6.98
CA LYS A 229 -26.39 5.96 -6.36
C LYS A 229 -26.79 4.81 -5.45
N THR A 230 -27.12 5.14 -4.22
CA THR A 230 -27.67 4.22 -3.21
C THR A 230 -28.82 4.89 -2.49
N LYS A 231 -29.53 4.14 -1.64
CA LYS A 231 -30.48 4.73 -0.69
C LYS A 231 -29.88 5.85 0.17
N PHE A 232 -28.58 5.76 0.50
CA PHE A 232 -27.85 6.78 1.26
C PHE A 232 -27.41 7.98 0.39
N SER A 233 -26.80 7.74 -0.77
CA SER A 233 -26.34 8.79 -1.68
C SER A 233 -27.17 8.78 -2.96
N GLN A 234 -28.29 9.50 -2.93
CA GLN A 234 -29.26 9.55 -4.04
C GLN A 234 -28.69 10.20 -5.32
N ASP A 235 -27.69 11.09 -5.16
CA ASP A 235 -27.01 11.78 -6.26
C ASP A 235 -25.65 11.15 -6.61
N GLY A 236 -25.27 10.05 -5.95
CA GLY A 236 -24.01 9.34 -6.18
C GLY A 236 -22.75 10.13 -5.82
N SER A 237 -22.86 11.18 -5.02
CA SER A 237 -21.75 12.08 -4.64
C SER A 237 -20.92 11.58 -3.46
N GLN A 238 -21.42 10.61 -2.69
CA GLN A 238 -20.85 10.24 -1.41
C GLN A 238 -20.85 8.73 -1.18
N ALA A 239 -19.88 8.26 -0.39
CA ALA A 239 -19.80 6.91 0.12
C ALA A 239 -19.63 6.92 1.64
N ARG A 240 -19.88 5.77 2.29
CA ARG A 240 -19.73 5.61 3.74
C ARG A 240 -18.61 4.65 4.08
N GLY A 241 -17.59 5.25 4.67
CA GLY A 241 -16.47 4.59 5.29
C GLY A 241 -15.32 4.35 4.35
N THR A 242 -14.22 3.96 4.99
CA THR A 242 -13.09 3.34 4.32
C THR A 242 -12.75 2.04 5.03
N LEU A 243 -12.42 1.01 4.24
CA LEU A 243 -12.33 -0.37 4.72
C LEU A 243 -11.05 -1.00 4.20
N ASN A 244 -10.42 -1.81 5.07
CA ASN A 244 -9.20 -2.52 4.73
C ASN A 244 -8.09 -1.60 4.20
N ASN A 245 -7.83 -0.58 5.01
CA ASN A 245 -6.81 0.42 4.79
C ASN A 245 -5.43 -0.21 5.00
N CYS A 246 -4.77 -0.61 3.92
CA CYS A 246 -3.53 -1.37 3.93
C CYS A 246 -2.31 -0.45 4.03
N GLY A 247 -1.41 -0.47 3.04
CA GLY A 247 -0.33 0.48 2.88
C GLY A 247 -0.80 1.91 2.58
N ASN A 248 0.14 2.79 2.24
CA ASN A 248 -0.16 4.21 2.10
C ASN A 248 0.57 4.92 0.97
N GLY A 249 0.23 6.19 0.85
CA GLY A 249 0.94 7.21 0.12
C GLY A 249 0.87 8.55 0.83
N TYR A 250 1.53 9.53 0.26
CA TYR A 250 1.37 10.93 0.60
C TYR A 250 1.57 11.76 -0.67
N THR A 251 1.03 12.96 -0.70
CA THR A 251 1.13 13.82 -1.87
C THR A 251 2.19 14.90 -1.70
N PRO A 252 2.75 15.43 -2.80
CA PRO A 252 3.64 16.58 -2.78
C PRO A 252 3.04 17.84 -2.15
N TRP A 253 1.71 17.91 -2.04
CA TRP A 253 0.96 19.04 -1.46
C TRP A 253 0.50 18.78 -0.01
N GLY A 254 1.00 17.71 0.62
CA GLY A 254 0.85 17.48 2.06
C GLY A 254 -0.48 16.85 2.47
N THR A 255 -1.10 16.04 1.61
CA THR A 255 -2.21 15.13 1.99
C THR A 255 -1.73 13.70 2.14
N TYR A 256 -2.48 12.93 2.90
CA TYR A 256 -2.28 11.50 3.10
C TYR A 256 -3.16 10.71 2.13
N LEU A 257 -2.61 9.61 1.60
CA LEU A 257 -3.33 8.67 0.75
C LEU A 257 -3.44 7.33 1.48
N THR A 258 -4.67 6.92 1.80
CA THR A 258 -4.96 5.58 2.33
C THR A 258 -5.56 4.70 1.24
N CYS A 259 -5.26 3.41 1.26
CA CYS A 259 -5.53 2.49 0.15
C CYS A 259 -6.50 1.39 0.61
N GLU A 260 -7.65 1.25 -0.05
CA GLU A 260 -8.61 0.18 0.25
C GLU A 260 -8.22 -1.12 -0.49
N GLU A 261 -7.84 -2.16 0.25
CA GLU A 261 -7.33 -3.41 -0.30
C GLU A 261 -8.41 -4.51 -0.33
N ASN A 262 -8.58 -5.31 0.74
CA ASN A 262 -9.53 -6.43 0.76
C ASN A 262 -10.96 -6.05 1.12
N TRP A 263 -11.39 -4.88 0.66
CA TRP A 263 -12.76 -4.37 0.78
C TRP A 263 -13.85 -5.32 0.22
N PRO A 264 -13.63 -6.19 -0.81
CA PRO A 264 -14.72 -7.01 -1.34
C PRO A 264 -15.31 -7.98 -0.31
N GLY A 265 -14.49 -8.44 0.65
CA GLY A 265 -14.93 -9.36 1.70
C GLY A 265 -15.91 -8.77 2.70
N TYR A 266 -16.10 -7.44 2.71
CA TYR A 266 -17.04 -6.77 3.60
C TYR A 266 -18.46 -6.70 3.03
N PHE A 267 -18.65 -7.07 1.78
CA PHE A 267 -19.92 -7.04 1.08
C PHE A 267 -20.36 -8.43 0.67
N VAL A 268 -21.67 -8.63 0.60
CA VAL A 268 -22.28 -9.87 0.13
C VAL A 268 -23.35 -9.58 -0.91
N ASN A 269 -23.43 -10.39 -1.96
CA ASN A 269 -24.55 -10.45 -2.89
C ASN A 269 -25.10 -11.88 -2.91
N LYS A 270 -26.27 -12.11 -2.30
CA LYS A 270 -26.94 -13.41 -2.18
C LYS A 270 -27.83 -13.73 -3.39
N GLY A 271 -27.92 -12.80 -4.34
CA GLY A 271 -28.63 -12.96 -5.61
C GLY A 271 -27.69 -13.28 -6.78
N GLU A 272 -28.03 -12.79 -7.97
CA GLU A 272 -27.18 -12.92 -9.15
C GLU A 272 -26.03 -11.91 -9.08
N THR A 273 -24.80 -12.40 -9.22
CA THR A 273 -23.59 -11.59 -9.26
C THR A 273 -23.33 -11.03 -10.65
N THR A 274 -22.83 -9.79 -10.72
CA THR A 274 -22.35 -9.23 -11.98
C THR A 274 -20.94 -9.76 -12.31
N PRO A 275 -20.51 -9.73 -13.59
CA PRO A 275 -19.14 -10.10 -13.94
C PRO A 275 -18.07 -9.30 -13.19
N ALA A 276 -18.33 -8.03 -12.87
CA ALA A 276 -17.42 -7.20 -12.08
C ALA A 276 -17.33 -7.68 -10.63
N GLN A 277 -18.47 -8.02 -10.00
CA GLN A 277 -18.52 -8.57 -8.65
C GLN A 277 -17.78 -9.92 -8.55
N GLU A 278 -17.94 -10.79 -9.54
CA GLU A 278 -17.19 -12.05 -9.61
C GLU A 278 -15.69 -11.84 -9.81
N ARG A 279 -15.30 -10.84 -10.62
CA ARG A 279 -13.91 -10.56 -10.96
C ARG A 279 -13.13 -9.97 -9.80
N ILE A 280 -13.77 -9.19 -8.93
CA ILE A 280 -13.13 -8.61 -7.73
C ILE A 280 -13.32 -9.46 -6.47
N GLY A 281 -14.30 -10.37 -6.50
CA GLY A 281 -14.53 -11.38 -5.46
C GLY A 281 -15.46 -10.94 -4.33
N ILE A 282 -16.60 -10.33 -4.67
CA ILE A 282 -17.68 -10.09 -3.71
C ILE A 282 -18.23 -11.45 -3.22
N ALA A 283 -18.46 -11.56 -1.91
CA ALA A 283 -18.95 -12.81 -1.33
C ALA A 283 -20.40 -13.10 -1.75
N THR A 284 -20.78 -14.37 -1.83
CA THR A 284 -22.15 -14.80 -2.20
C THR A 284 -22.96 -15.40 -1.06
N ASP A 285 -22.33 -15.59 0.10
CA ASP A 285 -22.92 -16.27 1.26
C ASP A 285 -22.95 -15.34 2.49
N LYS A 286 -21.77 -14.90 2.94
CA LYS A 286 -21.62 -14.06 4.14
C LYS A 286 -20.52 -13.03 3.99
N THR A 287 -20.67 -11.91 4.68
CA THR A 287 -19.59 -10.92 4.88
C THR A 287 -18.54 -11.46 5.85
N ARG A 288 -17.33 -10.90 5.80
CA ARG A 288 -16.15 -11.31 6.61
C ARG A 288 -16.46 -11.41 8.11
N TYR A 289 -17.22 -10.44 8.63
CA TYR A 289 -17.48 -10.29 10.07
C TYR A 289 -18.97 -10.46 10.45
N GLY A 290 -19.83 -10.74 9.47
CA GLY A 290 -21.28 -10.85 9.67
C GLY A 290 -21.95 -9.52 10.04
N TRP A 291 -21.39 -8.38 9.61
CA TRP A 291 -21.93 -7.06 9.94
C TRP A 291 -23.33 -6.84 9.36
N ASP A 292 -23.62 -7.43 8.21
CA ASP A 292 -24.93 -7.40 7.55
C ASP A 292 -26.04 -8.11 8.34
N THR A 293 -25.68 -9.04 9.24
CA THR A 293 -26.67 -9.87 9.97
C THR A 293 -27.54 -9.09 10.95
N LEU A 294 -27.18 -7.84 11.27
CA LEU A 294 -28.00 -6.91 12.08
C LEU A 294 -28.95 -6.04 11.25
N SER A 295 -29.00 -6.22 9.93
CA SER A 295 -29.94 -5.54 9.04
C SER A 295 -31.38 -5.71 9.52
N GLY A 296 -32.14 -4.61 9.60
CA GLY A 296 -33.52 -4.59 10.06
C GLY A 296 -33.70 -4.62 11.58
N ASN A 297 -32.60 -4.60 12.35
CA ASN A 297 -32.68 -4.43 13.80
C ASN A 297 -33.36 -3.09 14.13
N LYS A 298 -34.27 -3.08 15.11
CA LYS A 298 -35.03 -1.87 15.50
C LYS A 298 -34.15 -0.69 15.96
N GLN A 299 -32.92 -0.96 16.38
CA GLN A 299 -31.95 0.04 16.83
C GLN A 299 -30.86 0.34 15.80
N GLU A 300 -30.94 -0.27 14.60
CA GLU A 300 -30.14 0.13 13.45
C GLU A 300 -30.44 1.59 13.10
N ARG A 301 -29.40 2.34 12.73
CA ARG A 301 -29.53 3.74 12.33
C ARG A 301 -29.01 3.92 10.93
N LEU A 302 -29.81 4.57 10.08
CA LEU A 302 -29.42 4.92 8.71
C LEU A 302 -28.88 3.70 7.92
N ASP A 303 -29.44 2.51 8.13
CA ASP A 303 -29.02 1.28 7.45
C ASP A 303 -27.50 0.98 7.60
N GLU A 304 -26.92 1.31 8.78
CA GLU A 304 -25.48 1.17 9.05
C GLU A 304 -24.97 -0.28 8.91
N PHE A 305 -25.86 -1.28 8.97
CA PHE A 305 -25.57 -2.71 8.80
C PHE A 305 -26.11 -3.24 7.46
N ALA A 306 -27.33 -2.88 7.09
CA ALA A 306 -27.99 -3.36 5.88
C ALA A 306 -27.22 -3.03 4.59
N ARG A 307 -26.45 -1.94 4.59
CA ARG A 307 -25.63 -1.52 3.44
C ARG A 307 -24.55 -2.51 3.00
N PHE A 308 -24.17 -3.45 3.88
CA PHE A 308 -23.17 -4.47 3.55
C PHE A 308 -23.76 -5.63 2.73
N ASP A 309 -25.09 -5.73 2.65
CA ASP A 309 -25.77 -6.61 1.71
C ASP A 309 -26.10 -5.81 0.44
N VAL A 310 -25.38 -6.11 -0.64
CA VAL A 310 -25.52 -5.45 -1.94
C VAL A 310 -26.42 -6.24 -2.89
N THR A 311 -27.23 -7.16 -2.35
CA THR A 311 -28.26 -7.86 -3.13
C THR A 311 -29.35 -6.86 -3.56
N PRO A 312 -29.66 -6.77 -4.86
CA PRO A 312 -30.78 -5.94 -5.33
C PRO A 312 -32.10 -6.38 -4.71
N THR A 313 -32.83 -5.45 -4.10
CA THR A 313 -34.12 -5.70 -3.42
C THR A 313 -35.22 -4.71 -3.78
N GLY A 314 -34.87 -3.52 -4.27
CA GLY A 314 -35.81 -2.49 -4.71
C GLY A 314 -35.96 -2.37 -6.24
N GLU A 315 -36.76 -1.41 -6.69
CA GLU A 315 -36.96 -1.12 -8.11
C GLU A 315 -35.73 -0.47 -8.75
N SER A 316 -35.03 0.38 -8.00
CA SER A 316 -33.86 1.11 -8.46
C SER A 316 -32.72 1.09 -7.42
N ALA A 317 -31.53 1.55 -7.84
CA ALA A 317 -30.40 1.70 -6.92
C ALA A 317 -30.64 2.74 -5.82
N MET A 318 -31.63 3.62 -5.98
CA MET A 318 -32.02 4.60 -4.97
C MET A 318 -32.89 4.00 -3.84
N ASP A 319 -33.36 2.77 -4.02
CA ASP A 319 -34.22 2.06 -3.07
C ASP A 319 -33.46 1.06 -2.20
N ASP A 320 -32.22 0.72 -2.58
CA ASP A 320 -31.38 -0.28 -1.89
C ASP A 320 -29.87 0.07 -1.93
N TYR A 321 -29.03 -0.93 -1.63
CA TYR A 321 -27.58 -0.80 -1.50
C TYR A 321 -26.80 -1.62 -2.54
N ARG A 322 -27.42 -1.98 -3.68
CA ARG A 322 -26.74 -2.78 -4.73
C ARG A 322 -25.43 -2.18 -5.25
N ASN A 323 -25.28 -0.87 -5.09
CA ASN A 323 -24.15 -0.07 -5.52
C ASN A 323 -23.20 0.33 -4.37
N GLU A 324 -23.47 -0.01 -3.11
CA GLU A 324 -22.65 0.43 -1.97
C GLU A 324 -21.19 -0.03 -2.13
N ALA A 325 -20.98 -1.25 -2.62
CA ALA A 325 -19.66 -1.80 -2.92
C ALA A 325 -18.86 -0.96 -3.93
N HIS A 326 -19.51 -0.29 -4.90
CA HIS A 326 -18.83 0.58 -5.88
C HIS A 326 -18.30 1.88 -5.27
N GLY A 327 -18.67 2.20 -4.02
CA GLY A 327 -18.09 3.28 -3.23
C GLY A 327 -16.76 2.89 -2.55
N HIS A 328 -16.21 1.70 -2.80
CA HIS A 328 -14.97 1.20 -2.21
C HIS A 328 -13.97 0.70 -3.24
N GLY A 329 -12.74 0.44 -2.79
CA GLY A 329 -11.63 0.00 -3.64
C GLY A 329 -10.86 1.13 -4.27
N TYR A 330 -10.78 2.28 -3.60
CA TYR A 330 -10.10 3.47 -4.11
C TYR A 330 -8.95 3.90 -3.21
N ILE A 331 -8.10 4.75 -3.78
CA ILE A 331 -7.26 5.65 -3.00
C ILE A 331 -8.16 6.74 -2.37
N VAL A 332 -8.04 6.91 -1.06
CA VAL A 332 -8.77 7.94 -0.30
C VAL A 332 -7.79 8.99 0.21
N GLU A 333 -8.03 10.24 -0.17
CA GLU A 333 -7.20 11.38 0.21
C GLU A 333 -7.73 12.07 1.48
N ILE A 334 -6.83 12.33 2.43
CA ILE A 334 -7.10 13.00 3.70
C ILE A 334 -6.16 14.19 3.84
N ASP A 335 -6.69 15.37 4.14
CA ASP A 335 -5.88 16.51 4.60
C ASP A 335 -5.67 16.40 6.11
N PRO A 336 -4.46 16.05 6.59
CA PRO A 336 -4.23 15.83 8.01
C PRO A 336 -4.26 17.13 8.82
N TYR A 337 -3.99 18.29 8.21
CA TYR A 337 -3.80 19.57 8.91
C TYR A 337 -5.10 20.29 9.27
N THR A 338 -6.26 19.72 8.91
CA THR A 338 -7.56 20.35 9.22
C THR A 338 -8.61 19.33 9.58
N ALA A 339 -9.26 19.52 10.72
CA ALA A 339 -10.42 18.73 11.15
C ALA A 339 -11.69 18.97 10.30
N ASN A 340 -11.70 20.02 9.45
CA ASN A 340 -12.91 20.56 8.83
C ASN A 340 -13.15 20.08 7.39
N SER A 341 -12.28 19.24 6.83
CA SER A 341 -12.45 18.65 5.50
C SER A 341 -12.95 17.20 5.58
N ARG A 342 -13.80 16.81 4.64
CA ARG A 342 -14.13 15.39 4.41
C ARG A 342 -13.02 14.75 3.57
N ALA A 343 -12.73 13.49 3.87
CA ALA A 343 -11.88 12.68 3.02
C ALA A 343 -12.56 12.44 1.66
N LYS A 344 -11.74 12.24 0.61
CA LYS A 344 -12.23 12.15 -0.77
C LYS A 344 -11.69 10.90 -1.45
N LYS A 345 -12.58 10.09 -2.05
CA LYS A 345 -12.18 8.91 -2.83
C LYS A 345 -11.85 9.32 -4.26
N ARG A 346 -10.65 9.00 -4.73
CA ARG A 346 -10.10 9.44 -6.02
C ARG A 346 -10.30 8.38 -7.10
N SER A 347 -11.48 8.39 -7.73
CA SER A 347 -11.88 7.27 -8.61
C SER A 347 -11.07 7.17 -9.90
N ALA A 348 -10.39 8.24 -10.33
CA ALA A 348 -9.61 8.21 -11.58
C ALA A 348 -8.40 7.25 -11.50
N LEU A 349 -7.97 6.90 -10.28
CA LEU A 349 -6.85 5.99 -10.02
C LEU A 349 -7.25 4.50 -10.10
N GLY A 350 -8.52 4.18 -10.40
CA GLY A 350 -9.03 2.82 -10.56
C GLY A 350 -9.80 2.31 -9.33
N CYS A 351 -10.52 1.20 -9.53
CA CYS A 351 -11.21 0.45 -8.46
C CYS A 351 -10.66 -0.98 -8.42
N PHE A 352 -9.87 -1.30 -7.39
CA PHE A 352 -9.28 -2.64 -7.17
C PHE A 352 -8.81 -2.76 -5.71
N ARG A 353 -7.99 -3.77 -5.39
CA ARG A 353 -7.40 -3.94 -4.05
C ARG A 353 -6.07 -3.19 -3.99
N HIS A 354 -6.11 -1.91 -3.64
CA HIS A 354 -4.91 -1.07 -3.62
C HIS A 354 -4.05 -1.38 -2.39
N GLU A 355 -2.77 -1.71 -2.59
CA GLU A 355 -1.83 -1.85 -1.47
C GLU A 355 -1.32 -0.48 -0.99
N GLY A 356 -0.72 0.27 -1.92
CA GLY A 356 -0.06 1.56 -1.68
C GLY A 356 -0.25 2.49 -2.87
N CYS A 357 0.07 3.77 -2.70
CA CYS A 357 0.01 4.75 -3.78
C CYS A 357 1.16 5.75 -3.67
N THR A 358 2.16 5.63 -4.51
CA THR A 358 3.34 6.51 -4.48
C THR A 358 3.39 7.38 -5.72
N PHE A 359 3.83 8.64 -5.58
CA PHE A 359 4.02 9.52 -6.72
C PHE A 359 5.42 9.35 -7.31
N GLY A 360 5.52 9.46 -8.64
CA GLY A 360 6.78 9.46 -9.38
C GLY A 360 7.59 10.74 -9.15
N LYS A 361 8.83 10.77 -9.64
CA LYS A 361 9.69 11.96 -9.55
C LYS A 361 9.02 13.18 -10.21
N LEU A 362 8.85 14.24 -9.44
CA LEU A 362 8.23 15.47 -9.92
C LEU A 362 9.16 16.26 -10.84
N THR A 363 8.64 16.71 -11.98
CA THR A 363 9.32 17.63 -12.90
C THR A 363 8.35 18.76 -13.25
N GLU A 364 8.76 20.01 -13.03
CA GLU A 364 7.93 21.18 -13.37
C GLU A 364 7.52 21.14 -14.85
N GLY A 365 6.22 21.37 -15.10
CA GLY A 365 5.67 21.37 -16.46
C GLY A 365 5.36 20.00 -17.06
N GLU A 366 5.60 18.91 -16.31
CA GLU A 366 5.26 17.54 -16.68
C GLU A 366 4.10 16.99 -15.83
N PRO A 367 3.32 16.01 -16.32
CA PRO A 367 2.30 15.34 -15.52
C PRO A 367 2.83 14.67 -14.25
N ILE A 368 2.01 14.58 -13.21
CA ILE A 368 2.29 13.75 -12.05
C ILE A 368 1.91 12.32 -12.36
N VAL A 369 2.78 11.40 -11.94
CA VAL A 369 2.55 9.96 -12.04
C VAL A 369 2.27 9.40 -10.65
N PHE A 370 1.32 8.48 -10.54
CA PHE A 370 1.06 7.69 -9.34
C PHE A 370 1.12 6.20 -9.68
N TYR A 371 1.79 5.40 -8.84
CA TYR A 371 1.88 3.94 -9.00
C TYR A 371 1.15 3.23 -7.87
N SER A 372 0.46 2.15 -8.20
CA SER A 372 -0.27 1.33 -7.23
C SER A 372 -0.30 -0.14 -7.64
N GLY A 373 0.03 -1.03 -6.71
CA GLY A 373 -0.12 -2.48 -6.85
C GLY A 373 -1.55 -2.92 -6.54
N HIS A 374 -2.03 -3.92 -7.28
CA HIS A 374 -3.24 -4.67 -6.96
C HIS A 374 -2.83 -5.97 -6.26
N ASP A 375 -2.90 -6.04 -4.93
CA ASP A 375 -2.51 -7.26 -4.23
C ASP A 375 -3.61 -8.33 -4.29
N SER A 376 -3.45 -9.19 -5.28
CA SER A 376 -3.93 -10.56 -5.26
C SER A 376 -3.10 -11.37 -6.24
N ARG A 377 -3.12 -12.70 -6.09
CA ARG A 377 -2.37 -13.58 -6.99
C ARG A 377 -2.81 -13.35 -8.43
N PHE A 378 -1.83 -13.16 -9.32
CA PHE A 378 -2.03 -12.95 -10.74
C PHE A 378 -2.69 -11.61 -11.10
N GLU A 379 -2.77 -10.65 -10.19
CA GLU A 379 -3.21 -9.29 -10.50
C GLU A 379 -2.04 -8.42 -10.99
N TYR A 380 -2.20 -7.10 -10.98
CA TYR A 380 -1.46 -6.20 -11.87
C TYR A 380 -0.80 -5.01 -11.14
N LEU A 381 0.15 -4.37 -11.83
CA LEU A 381 0.71 -3.06 -11.47
C LEU A 381 0.04 -1.97 -12.33
N TYR A 382 -0.41 -0.90 -11.68
CA TYR A 382 -1.06 0.24 -12.31
C TYR A 382 -0.23 1.53 -12.19
N LYS A 383 -0.41 2.41 -13.19
CA LYS A 383 0.16 3.75 -13.26
C LYS A 383 -0.93 4.73 -13.65
N PHE A 384 -1.19 5.74 -12.84
CA PHE A 384 -2.04 6.87 -13.21
C PHE A 384 -1.17 8.06 -13.60
N VAL A 385 -1.53 8.75 -14.68
CA VAL A 385 -0.84 9.96 -15.17
C VAL A 385 -1.86 11.09 -15.21
N SER A 386 -1.61 12.18 -14.49
CA SER A 386 -2.51 13.33 -14.43
C SER A 386 -2.67 14.00 -15.80
N GLU A 387 -3.84 14.59 -16.06
CA GLU A 387 -4.03 15.45 -17.23
C GLU A 387 -3.28 16.79 -17.05
N GLU A 388 -3.35 17.32 -15.83
CA GLU A 388 -2.69 18.56 -15.45
C GLU A 388 -1.19 18.38 -15.23
N LYS A 389 -0.43 19.44 -15.49
CA LYS A 389 1.03 19.48 -15.34
C LYS A 389 1.42 19.99 -13.96
N TRP A 390 2.48 19.42 -13.40
CA TRP A 390 3.00 19.79 -12.09
C TRP A 390 3.47 21.24 -12.09
N ASP A 391 2.99 21.98 -11.10
CA ASP A 391 3.39 23.34 -10.79
C ASP A 391 3.98 23.34 -9.37
N PRO A 392 5.28 23.63 -9.19
CA PRO A 392 5.91 23.64 -7.87
C PRO A 392 5.22 24.57 -6.85
N ARG A 393 4.43 25.56 -7.30
CA ARG A 393 3.63 26.41 -6.41
C ARG A 393 2.51 25.66 -5.71
N ASP A 394 2.09 24.51 -6.24
CA ASP A 394 1.06 23.67 -5.64
C ASP A 394 1.62 22.74 -4.55
N ALA A 395 2.91 22.81 -4.21
CA ALA A 395 3.48 22.07 -3.08
C ALA A 395 3.01 22.60 -1.71
N ASP A 396 2.54 23.85 -1.63
CA ASP A 396 1.96 24.44 -0.42
C ASP A 396 0.68 25.23 -0.76
N PRO A 397 -0.41 24.54 -1.12
CA PRO A 397 -1.63 25.19 -1.54
C PRO A 397 -2.45 25.66 -0.32
N SER A 398 -3.21 26.73 -0.49
CA SER A 398 -4.16 27.20 0.55
C SER A 398 -5.26 26.16 0.90
N ASN A 399 -5.60 25.29 -0.06
CA ASN A 399 -6.49 24.15 0.14
C ASN A 399 -5.85 22.90 -0.50
N ARG A 400 -5.38 21.98 0.34
CA ARG A 400 -4.65 20.78 -0.10
C ARG A 400 -5.51 19.83 -0.94
N LEU A 401 -6.79 19.66 -0.61
CA LEU A 401 -7.68 18.80 -1.40
C LEU A 401 -7.96 19.37 -2.80
N SER A 402 -7.85 20.69 -3.00
CA SER A 402 -8.00 21.27 -4.35
C SER A 402 -6.83 20.95 -5.29
N ALA A 403 -5.63 20.75 -4.74
CA ALA A 403 -4.51 20.22 -5.52
C ALA A 403 -4.75 18.75 -5.90
N GLY A 404 -5.31 17.96 -4.98
CA GLY A 404 -5.81 16.62 -5.30
C GLY A 404 -6.87 16.64 -6.41
N ASP A 405 -7.80 17.59 -6.40
CA ASP A 405 -8.82 17.73 -7.46
C ASP A 405 -8.17 18.03 -8.82
N LYS A 406 -7.15 18.89 -8.84
CA LYS A 406 -6.39 19.23 -10.03
C LYS A 406 -5.64 18.02 -10.60
N TYR A 407 -4.98 17.23 -9.75
CA TYR A 407 -4.02 16.22 -10.18
C TYR A 407 -4.53 14.78 -10.17
N MET A 408 -5.59 14.45 -9.44
CA MET A 408 -6.03 13.07 -9.22
C MET A 408 -7.44 12.75 -9.74
N ASP A 409 -8.23 13.75 -10.15
CA ASP A 409 -9.59 13.50 -10.66
C ASP A 409 -9.65 13.32 -12.18
N LYS A 410 -8.59 13.75 -12.90
CA LYS A 410 -8.50 13.66 -14.37
C LYS A 410 -7.12 13.27 -14.83
N GLY A 411 -7.08 12.31 -15.74
CA GLY A 411 -5.85 11.72 -16.23
C GLY A 411 -6.13 10.41 -16.94
N THR A 412 -5.08 9.64 -17.19
CA THR A 412 -5.18 8.30 -17.80
C THR A 412 -4.60 7.27 -16.84
N LEU A 413 -5.40 6.24 -16.54
CA LEU A 413 -4.94 5.04 -15.86
C LEU A 413 -4.35 4.07 -16.88
N TYR A 414 -3.22 3.48 -16.53
CA TYR A 414 -2.49 2.49 -17.31
C TYR A 414 -2.27 1.23 -16.47
N VAL A 415 -2.08 0.11 -17.15
CA VAL A 415 -1.66 -1.15 -16.55
C VAL A 415 -0.38 -1.67 -17.21
N ALA A 416 0.51 -2.26 -16.42
CA ALA A 416 1.80 -2.72 -16.90
C ALA A 416 1.71 -4.00 -17.75
N LYS A 417 2.49 -4.01 -18.83
CA LYS A 417 2.90 -5.22 -19.53
C LYS A 417 4.42 -5.32 -19.53
N PHE A 418 4.95 -6.36 -18.90
CA PHE A 418 6.39 -6.66 -18.87
C PHE A 418 6.75 -7.54 -20.06
N ASN A 419 7.73 -7.12 -20.86
CA ASN A 419 8.28 -7.90 -21.97
C ASN A 419 9.52 -8.67 -21.50
N ASP A 420 9.81 -9.79 -22.16
CA ASP A 420 10.89 -10.68 -21.73
C ASP A 420 12.29 -10.07 -21.86
N ASP A 421 12.50 -9.11 -22.74
CA ASP A 421 13.81 -8.48 -22.96
C ASP A 421 14.21 -7.46 -21.89
N GLY A 422 13.40 -7.30 -20.83
CA GLY A 422 13.60 -6.30 -19.80
C GLY A 422 13.00 -4.93 -20.14
N SER A 423 12.33 -4.79 -21.29
CA SER A 423 11.46 -3.63 -21.56
C SER A 423 10.04 -3.88 -21.06
N GLY A 424 9.24 -2.84 -20.99
CA GLY A 424 7.83 -2.92 -20.68
C GLY A 424 7.03 -1.81 -21.31
N THR A 425 5.72 -1.97 -21.28
CA THR A 425 4.76 -1.04 -21.89
C THR A 425 3.62 -0.76 -20.93
N TRP A 426 3.28 0.52 -20.78
CA TRP A 426 2.07 0.97 -20.09
C TRP A 426 0.88 0.95 -21.05
N LEU A 427 -0.08 0.06 -20.80
CA LEU A 427 -1.29 -0.09 -21.61
C LEU A 427 -2.39 0.84 -21.07
N PRO A 428 -2.87 1.83 -21.84
CA PRO A 428 -3.91 2.74 -21.37
C PRO A 428 -5.24 1.99 -21.14
N LEU A 429 -5.99 2.43 -20.14
CA LEU A 429 -7.32 1.92 -19.80
C LEU A 429 -8.39 2.97 -20.14
N THR A 430 -8.55 3.18 -21.45
CA THR A 430 -9.57 4.08 -22.02
C THR A 430 -10.51 3.32 -22.95
N LEU A 431 -11.71 3.84 -23.20
CA LEU A 431 -12.68 3.18 -24.10
C LEU A 431 -12.15 2.93 -25.54
N SER A 432 -11.16 3.69 -25.99
CA SER A 432 -10.51 3.48 -27.29
C SER A 432 -9.36 2.48 -27.29
N SER A 433 -8.97 1.96 -26.11
CA SER A 433 -7.83 1.07 -25.96
C SER A 433 -8.12 -0.28 -26.61
N LYS A 434 -7.16 -0.77 -27.39
CA LYS A 434 -7.29 -2.03 -28.13
C LYS A 434 -7.26 -3.22 -27.18
N THR A 435 -8.13 -4.18 -27.41
CA THR A 435 -8.18 -5.43 -26.67
C THR A 435 -7.42 -6.53 -27.41
N THR A 436 -7.03 -7.58 -26.69
CA THR A 436 -6.28 -8.72 -27.24
C THR A 436 -7.06 -9.53 -28.29
N ASN A 437 -8.39 -9.42 -28.31
CA ASN A 437 -9.26 -10.04 -29.31
C ASN A 437 -9.50 -9.17 -30.56
N GLY A 438 -8.84 -8.00 -30.67
CA GLY A 438 -8.91 -7.11 -31.83
C GLY A 438 -9.99 -6.03 -31.78
N GLY A 439 -10.81 -5.98 -30.72
CA GLY A 439 -11.78 -4.91 -30.46
C GLY A 439 -11.18 -3.73 -29.68
N LYS A 440 -12.05 -3.01 -28.98
CA LYS A 440 -11.70 -1.94 -28.03
C LYS A 440 -12.43 -2.11 -26.70
N LEU A 441 -11.92 -1.50 -25.62
CA LEU A 441 -12.58 -1.56 -24.32
C LEU A 441 -14.01 -1.00 -24.33
N GLY A 442 -14.28 0.00 -25.18
CA GLY A 442 -15.62 0.56 -25.38
C GLY A 442 -16.64 -0.41 -26.00
N ASP A 443 -16.23 -1.61 -26.43
CA ASP A 443 -17.15 -2.67 -26.84
C ASP A 443 -17.65 -3.50 -25.63
N ALA A 444 -16.98 -3.39 -24.47
CA ALA A 444 -17.30 -4.08 -23.22
C ALA A 444 -17.77 -3.14 -22.10
N PHE A 445 -17.46 -1.84 -22.20
CA PHE A 445 -17.79 -0.83 -21.19
C PHE A 445 -18.43 0.40 -21.84
N ASP A 446 -19.62 0.75 -21.37
CA ASP A 446 -20.40 1.85 -21.95
C ASP A 446 -19.90 3.25 -21.54
N SER A 447 -19.07 3.33 -20.50
CA SER A 447 -18.51 4.59 -19.99
C SER A 447 -17.20 4.38 -19.24
N GLN A 448 -16.44 5.45 -19.02
CA GLN A 448 -15.23 5.40 -18.19
C GLN A 448 -15.54 5.00 -16.74
N ALA A 449 -16.70 5.38 -16.21
CA ALA A 449 -17.14 4.97 -14.87
C ALA A 449 -17.34 3.44 -14.78
N ALA A 450 -18.02 2.86 -15.77
CA ALA A 450 -18.23 1.41 -15.87
C ALA A 450 -16.89 0.65 -16.01
N LEU A 451 -15.96 1.21 -16.79
CA LEU A 451 -14.61 0.67 -16.93
C LEU A 451 -13.86 0.70 -15.59
N ILE A 452 -13.88 1.84 -14.87
CA ILE A 452 -13.19 1.97 -13.58
C ILE A 452 -13.72 0.98 -12.55
N ILE A 453 -15.04 0.81 -12.44
CA ILE A 453 -15.63 -0.17 -11.51
C ILE A 453 -15.16 -1.59 -11.77
N ASN A 454 -14.80 -1.91 -13.02
CA ASN A 454 -14.21 -3.18 -13.40
C ASN A 454 -12.79 -2.99 -13.97
N THR A 455 -11.95 -2.23 -13.26
CA THR A 455 -10.56 -1.93 -13.69
C THR A 455 -9.77 -3.21 -13.95
N ALA A 456 -9.93 -4.23 -13.11
CA ALA A 456 -9.27 -5.52 -13.26
C ALA A 456 -9.71 -6.25 -14.54
N GLY A 457 -11.02 -6.27 -14.85
CA GLY A 457 -11.52 -6.85 -16.10
C GLY A 457 -11.06 -6.08 -17.34
N ALA A 458 -10.95 -4.75 -17.27
CA ALA A 458 -10.38 -3.95 -18.36
C ALA A 458 -8.90 -4.29 -18.59
N ALA A 459 -8.12 -4.47 -17.51
CA ALA A 459 -6.73 -4.90 -17.56
C ALA A 459 -6.56 -6.30 -18.18
N ASP A 460 -7.47 -7.23 -17.85
CA ASP A 460 -7.50 -8.56 -18.47
C ASP A 460 -7.60 -8.42 -20.01
N LEU A 461 -8.55 -7.61 -20.50
CA LEU A 461 -8.87 -7.47 -21.92
C LEU A 461 -7.74 -6.83 -22.74
N VAL A 462 -6.96 -5.92 -22.17
CA VAL A 462 -5.81 -5.27 -22.87
C VAL A 462 -4.54 -6.11 -22.84
N GLY A 463 -4.49 -7.20 -22.07
CA GLY A 463 -3.36 -8.11 -22.07
C GLY A 463 -2.25 -7.75 -21.06
N ALA A 464 -2.63 -7.16 -19.92
CA ALA A 464 -1.72 -6.89 -18.81
C ALA A 464 -1.01 -8.16 -18.30
N THR A 465 0.22 -8.02 -17.78
CA THR A 465 1.02 -9.15 -17.27
C THR A 465 0.59 -9.57 -15.87
N PRO A 466 0.12 -10.81 -15.64
CA PRO A 466 -0.22 -11.29 -14.30
C PRO A 466 1.00 -11.45 -13.38
N MET A 467 0.96 -10.80 -12.21
CA MET A 467 2.08 -10.65 -11.29
C MET A 467 1.93 -11.48 -9.99
N ASP A 468 3.04 -11.69 -9.28
CA ASP A 468 3.08 -12.34 -7.97
C ASP A 468 2.78 -11.35 -6.85
N ARG A 469 1.49 -11.07 -6.65
CA ARG A 469 0.98 -10.24 -5.54
C ARG A 469 1.72 -8.88 -5.40
N PRO A 470 1.42 -7.93 -6.30
CA PRO A 470 1.91 -6.54 -6.20
C PRO A 470 1.47 -5.87 -4.91
N GLU A 471 2.42 -5.61 -4.01
CA GLU A 471 2.19 -4.89 -2.76
C GLU A 471 2.70 -3.44 -2.86
N TRP A 472 3.60 -3.01 -1.96
CA TRP A 472 4.03 -1.61 -1.88
C TRP A 472 4.90 -1.19 -3.04
N CYS A 473 4.71 0.07 -3.46
CA CYS A 473 5.56 0.74 -4.43
C CYS A 473 6.27 1.94 -3.79
N SER A 474 7.55 2.15 -4.14
CA SER A 474 8.31 3.32 -3.72
C SER A 474 9.21 3.83 -4.84
N VAL A 475 9.54 5.11 -4.81
CA VAL A 475 10.34 5.77 -5.86
C VAL A 475 11.60 6.33 -5.22
N ASP A 476 12.75 6.00 -5.78
CA ASP A 476 14.03 6.57 -5.35
C ASP A 476 14.00 8.08 -5.60
N PRO A 477 14.04 8.94 -4.56
CA PRO A 477 13.96 10.39 -4.74
C PRO A 477 15.16 10.96 -5.51
N MET A 478 16.26 10.21 -5.58
CA MET A 478 17.48 10.62 -6.24
C MET A 478 17.43 10.32 -7.74
N THR A 479 17.16 9.07 -8.09
CA THR A 479 17.20 8.61 -9.50
C THR A 479 15.85 8.72 -10.20
N GLY A 480 14.74 8.61 -9.47
CA GLY A 480 13.39 8.45 -10.02
C GLY A 480 13.03 7.01 -10.39
N THR A 481 13.93 6.04 -10.15
CA THR A 481 13.67 4.61 -10.34
C THR A 481 12.59 4.16 -9.37
N ALA A 482 11.57 3.50 -9.86
CA ALA A 482 10.47 2.97 -9.06
C ALA A 482 10.70 1.50 -8.72
N TYR A 483 10.24 1.08 -7.55
CA TYR A 483 10.39 -0.27 -6.99
C TYR A 483 9.03 -0.77 -6.53
N LEU A 484 8.78 -2.08 -6.65
CA LEU A 484 7.55 -2.74 -6.25
C LEU A 484 7.89 -4.08 -5.60
N THR A 485 7.25 -4.38 -4.48
CA THR A 485 7.30 -5.71 -3.87
C THR A 485 6.31 -6.67 -4.54
N LEU A 486 6.78 -7.88 -4.77
CA LEU A 486 6.02 -9.01 -5.29
C LEU A 486 6.12 -10.14 -4.25
N THR A 487 5.20 -10.14 -3.30
CA THR A 487 5.40 -10.79 -2.00
C THR A 487 5.45 -12.31 -2.07
N ASN A 488 4.59 -12.95 -2.87
CA ASN A 488 4.60 -14.39 -3.12
C ASN A 488 3.50 -14.81 -4.10
N ASN A 489 3.64 -16.02 -4.65
CA ASN A 489 2.58 -16.73 -5.36
C ASN A 489 2.86 -18.24 -5.43
N ASN A 490 2.52 -18.96 -4.36
CA ASN A 490 2.63 -20.43 -4.32
C ASN A 490 1.65 -21.18 -5.27
N LYS A 491 0.79 -20.43 -6.00
CA LYS A 491 -0.07 -20.99 -7.04
C LYS A 491 0.52 -20.84 -8.43
N ARG A 492 1.65 -20.15 -8.60
CA ARG A 492 2.32 -20.01 -9.90
C ARG A 492 2.79 -21.37 -10.39
N LYS A 493 2.31 -21.77 -11.57
CA LYS A 493 2.70 -23.01 -12.26
C LYS A 493 3.64 -22.77 -13.45
N GLU A 494 3.62 -21.54 -13.98
CA GLU A 494 4.42 -21.11 -15.12
C GLU A 494 5.15 -19.81 -14.76
N ALA A 495 6.45 -19.79 -15.02
CA ALA A 495 7.31 -18.64 -14.78
C ALA A 495 7.33 -17.71 -16.00
N ASN A 496 7.29 -16.40 -15.77
CA ASN A 496 7.69 -15.40 -16.78
C ASN A 496 8.94 -14.65 -16.31
N SER A 497 9.49 -13.81 -17.18
CA SER A 497 10.65 -12.98 -16.89
C SER A 497 10.47 -12.12 -15.63
N ALA A 498 9.29 -11.54 -15.40
CA ALA A 498 9.01 -10.71 -14.22
C ALA A 498 8.66 -11.52 -12.96
N ASN A 499 8.33 -12.80 -13.10
CA ASN A 499 7.91 -13.72 -12.05
C ASN A 499 8.56 -15.11 -12.28
N PRO A 500 9.87 -15.23 -12.01
CA PRO A 500 10.69 -16.31 -12.58
C PRO A 500 10.66 -17.62 -11.78
N ARG A 501 9.95 -17.68 -10.65
CA ARG A 501 9.88 -18.88 -9.81
C ARG A 501 8.48 -19.48 -9.84
N VAL A 502 8.37 -20.76 -10.17
CA VAL A 502 7.16 -21.54 -9.89
C VAL A 502 7.06 -21.79 -8.39
N ASP A 503 5.83 -21.98 -7.88
CA ASP A 503 5.58 -22.15 -6.45
C ASP A 503 6.33 -21.09 -5.59
N ASN A 504 6.24 -19.82 -6.01
CA ASN A 504 7.03 -18.75 -5.41
C ASN A 504 6.55 -18.47 -3.98
N LYS A 505 7.20 -19.07 -2.98
CA LYS A 505 6.89 -18.82 -1.56
C LYS A 505 7.52 -17.54 -1.02
N PHE A 506 8.62 -17.10 -1.62
CA PHE A 506 9.53 -16.15 -0.96
C PHE A 506 9.45 -14.71 -1.50
N GLY A 507 8.92 -14.51 -2.70
CA GLY A 507 8.79 -13.18 -3.30
C GLY A 507 10.10 -12.49 -3.71
N HIS A 508 9.96 -11.33 -4.35
CA HIS A 508 11.07 -10.55 -4.88
C HIS A 508 10.68 -9.07 -5.01
N VAL A 509 11.67 -8.20 -5.16
CA VAL A 509 11.45 -6.77 -5.45
C VAL A 509 11.83 -6.53 -6.90
N ILE A 510 10.88 -6.01 -7.69
CA ILE A 510 11.12 -5.56 -9.06
C ILE A 510 11.33 -4.04 -9.07
N ARG A 511 12.10 -3.52 -10.01
CA ARG A 511 12.27 -2.08 -10.22
C ARG A 511 12.24 -1.71 -11.69
N TRP A 512 11.92 -0.46 -11.99
CA TRP A 512 11.90 0.06 -13.35
C TRP A 512 12.28 1.54 -13.42
N ASP A 513 12.82 1.93 -14.57
CA ASP A 513 13.02 3.31 -14.99
C ASP A 513 12.01 3.62 -16.11
N GLU A 514 11.34 4.77 -16.01
CA GLU A 514 10.47 5.24 -17.09
C GLU A 514 11.29 5.49 -18.37
N GLY A 515 10.74 5.05 -19.49
CA GLY A 515 11.38 5.18 -20.80
C GLY A 515 11.36 6.62 -21.32
N LYS A 516 11.99 6.83 -22.48
CA LYS A 516 11.98 8.14 -23.17
C LYS A 516 10.57 8.55 -23.62
N THR A 517 9.69 7.59 -23.82
CA THR A 517 8.28 7.81 -24.10
C THR A 517 7.46 7.37 -22.89
N ALA A 518 6.43 8.13 -22.53
CA ALA A 518 5.65 7.90 -21.29
C ALA A 518 4.95 6.52 -21.22
N GLY A 519 4.87 5.81 -22.36
CA GLY A 519 4.28 4.49 -22.50
C GLY A 519 5.26 3.32 -22.36
N GLU A 520 6.54 3.57 -22.15
CA GLU A 520 7.60 2.55 -22.12
C GLU A 520 8.36 2.62 -20.79
N PHE A 521 8.95 1.51 -20.38
CA PHE A 521 9.85 1.44 -19.23
C PHE A 521 10.87 0.31 -19.40
N ASP A 522 11.99 0.40 -18.70
CA ASP A 522 13.00 -0.66 -18.60
C ASP A 522 13.02 -1.19 -17.17
N TRP A 523 13.07 -2.50 -16.98
CA TRP A 523 12.91 -3.14 -15.68
C TRP A 523 13.94 -4.24 -15.40
N ASP A 524 14.15 -4.51 -14.12
CA ASP A 524 14.81 -5.71 -13.62
C ASP A 524 14.37 -6.11 -12.20
N ILE A 525 14.74 -7.32 -11.79
CA ILE A 525 14.49 -7.80 -10.43
C ILE A 525 15.67 -7.35 -9.55
N PHE A 526 15.37 -6.44 -8.62
CA PHE A 526 16.35 -5.82 -7.74
C PHE A 526 16.89 -6.80 -6.69
N VAL A 527 16.03 -7.62 -6.09
CA VAL A 527 16.44 -8.64 -5.11
C VAL A 527 15.42 -9.77 -5.02
N PHE A 528 15.90 -10.99 -4.82
CA PHE A 528 15.07 -12.18 -4.56
C PHE A 528 15.07 -12.49 -3.07
N GLY A 529 13.89 -12.56 -2.44
CA GLY A 529 13.73 -13.14 -1.11
C GLY A 529 14.02 -14.64 -1.15
N SER A 530 14.68 -15.18 -0.14
CA SER A 530 15.06 -16.59 -0.04
C SER A 530 15.58 -16.92 1.36
N PRO A 531 15.36 -18.14 1.87
CA PRO A 531 16.19 -18.70 2.92
C PRO A 531 17.66 -18.79 2.45
N ALA A 532 18.59 -18.64 3.39
CA ALA A 532 20.03 -18.67 3.14
C ALA A 532 20.53 -20.05 2.72
N VAL A 533 19.86 -21.10 3.18
CA VAL A 533 20.22 -22.51 2.95
C VAL A 533 19.84 -23.02 1.56
N GLU A 534 19.01 -22.28 0.84
CA GLU A 534 18.55 -22.66 -0.48
C GLU A 534 19.66 -22.55 -1.55
N ASP A 535 19.54 -23.36 -2.59
CA ASP A 535 20.51 -23.33 -3.70
C ASP A 535 20.36 -22.08 -4.59
N LYS A 536 21.31 -21.86 -5.49
CA LYS A 536 21.38 -20.65 -6.33
C LYS A 536 20.19 -20.47 -7.29
N SER A 537 19.41 -21.50 -7.57
CA SER A 537 18.21 -21.41 -8.41
C SER A 537 17.06 -20.69 -7.68
N ILE A 538 17.02 -20.82 -6.35
CA ILE A 538 16.05 -20.17 -5.45
C ILE A 538 16.69 -18.92 -4.82
N ASN A 539 17.85 -19.08 -4.17
CA ASN A 539 18.65 -18.02 -3.55
C ASN A 539 19.53 -17.29 -4.59
N ARG A 540 18.88 -16.66 -5.56
CA ARG A 540 19.55 -15.96 -6.68
C ARG A 540 20.34 -14.74 -6.24
N SER A 541 19.92 -14.10 -5.15
CA SER A 541 20.60 -12.94 -4.56
C SER A 541 21.73 -13.33 -3.59
N GLY A 542 21.95 -14.63 -3.34
CA GLY A 542 23.01 -15.10 -2.44
C GLY A 542 22.85 -14.64 -0.99
N LEU A 543 21.61 -14.48 -0.54
CA LEU A 543 21.28 -14.07 0.82
C LEU A 543 21.86 -15.04 1.85
N THR A 544 22.17 -14.52 3.04
CA THR A 544 22.76 -15.25 4.16
C THR A 544 21.87 -15.13 5.39
N ASP A 545 22.18 -15.85 6.47
CA ASP A 545 21.45 -15.71 7.75
C ASP A 545 21.33 -14.24 8.23
N MET A 546 22.29 -13.39 7.86
CA MET A 546 22.32 -11.98 8.25
C MET A 546 21.35 -11.08 7.49
N ASN A 547 20.76 -11.55 6.38
CA ASN A 547 19.83 -10.76 5.57
C ASN A 547 18.83 -11.61 4.76
N GLN A 548 18.67 -12.90 5.05
CA GLN A 548 17.59 -13.70 4.49
C GLN A 548 16.25 -13.12 4.90
N PHE A 549 15.33 -13.10 3.95
CA PHE A 549 13.96 -12.65 4.11
C PHE A 549 13.07 -13.39 3.10
N ALA A 550 11.77 -13.37 3.34
CA ALA A 550 10.75 -13.84 2.43
C ALA A 550 9.53 -12.93 2.58
N SER A 551 8.69 -12.90 1.54
CA SER A 551 7.49 -12.05 1.47
C SER A 551 7.79 -10.59 1.76
N PRO A 552 8.68 -9.95 0.95
CA PRO A 552 8.83 -8.51 1.02
C PRO A 552 7.47 -7.88 0.74
N ASP A 553 7.08 -6.96 1.60
CA ASP A 553 5.78 -6.27 1.55
C ASP A 553 6.04 -4.76 1.60
N GLY A 554 6.09 -4.17 2.80
CA GLY A 554 6.29 -2.73 2.98
C GLY A 554 7.57 -2.21 2.31
N LEU A 555 7.46 -1.07 1.62
CA LEU A 555 8.57 -0.49 0.85
C LEU A 555 8.59 1.03 0.91
N ALA A 556 9.71 1.61 1.36
CA ALA A 556 9.82 3.06 1.46
C ALA A 556 11.26 3.55 1.23
N PHE A 557 11.39 4.66 0.51
CA PHE A 557 12.61 5.47 0.52
C PHE A 557 12.52 6.57 1.56
N ASP A 558 13.63 6.83 2.25
CA ASP A 558 13.84 8.13 2.87
C ASP A 558 14.46 9.14 1.88
N ALA A 559 14.41 10.43 2.21
CA ALA A 559 14.93 11.50 1.36
C ALA A 559 16.46 11.48 1.18
N ARG A 560 17.19 10.58 1.87
CA ARG A 560 18.62 10.35 1.65
C ARG A 560 18.88 9.23 0.64
N GLY A 561 17.84 8.56 0.14
CA GLY A 561 17.96 7.47 -0.84
C GLY A 561 18.24 6.10 -0.20
N ILE A 562 17.96 5.93 1.09
CA ILE A 562 17.96 4.61 1.74
C ILE A 562 16.60 3.95 1.46
N LEU A 563 16.63 2.76 0.86
CA LEU A 563 15.47 1.90 0.65
C LEU A 563 15.29 0.99 1.86
N TRP A 564 14.11 1.04 2.45
CA TRP A 564 13.65 0.21 3.55
C TRP A 564 12.67 -0.83 3.03
N ILE A 565 12.91 -2.11 3.34
CA ILE A 565 12.12 -3.26 2.91
C ILE A 565 11.58 -3.96 4.16
N GLN A 566 10.27 -4.03 4.31
CA GLN A 566 9.57 -4.69 5.41
C GLN A 566 8.99 -6.03 4.93
N THR A 567 8.59 -6.91 5.85
CA THR A 567 8.10 -8.25 5.52
C THR A 567 6.80 -8.61 6.23
N ASP A 568 5.92 -9.32 5.51
CA ASP A 568 4.82 -10.12 6.06
C ASP A 568 4.99 -11.59 5.61
N ASN A 569 5.79 -12.33 6.37
CA ASN A 569 6.32 -13.61 5.94
C ASN A 569 5.42 -14.79 6.32
N GLY A 570 5.01 -15.54 5.29
CA GLY A 570 4.28 -16.80 5.42
C GLY A 570 5.10 -18.05 5.05
N ALA A 571 6.41 -17.93 4.79
CA ALA A 571 7.26 -19.05 4.40
C ALA A 571 7.98 -19.65 5.62
N ASP A 572 7.59 -20.89 5.98
CA ASP A 572 8.11 -21.66 7.12
C ASP A 572 9.65 -21.72 7.17
N GLU A 573 10.29 -21.80 6.00
CA GLU A 573 11.73 -21.88 5.86
C GLU A 573 12.46 -20.63 6.40
N VAL A 574 11.79 -19.48 6.43
CA VAL A 574 12.33 -18.23 6.99
C VAL A 574 11.69 -17.90 8.36
N THR A 575 10.38 -18.12 8.54
CA THR A 575 9.71 -17.86 9.83
C THR A 575 10.23 -18.77 10.95
N GLY A 576 10.76 -19.95 10.62
CA GLY A 576 11.45 -20.82 11.59
C GLY A 576 12.80 -20.28 12.08
N TYR A 577 13.34 -19.24 11.43
CA TYR A 577 14.61 -18.60 11.82
C TYR A 577 14.41 -17.20 12.42
N THR A 578 13.47 -16.42 11.88
CA THR A 578 13.25 -15.03 12.29
C THR A 578 11.79 -14.62 12.12
N ASN A 579 11.31 -13.78 13.04
CA ASN A 579 10.09 -13.01 12.86
C ASN A 579 10.22 -12.00 11.71
N ASP A 580 9.08 -11.41 11.36
CA ASP A 580 9.02 -10.33 10.38
C ASP A 580 9.92 -9.15 10.77
N GLN A 581 10.43 -8.48 9.75
CA GLN A 581 11.65 -7.69 9.86
C GLN A 581 11.63 -6.47 8.93
N MET A 582 12.59 -5.57 9.12
CA MET A 582 12.88 -4.50 8.18
C MET A 582 14.37 -4.47 7.85
N LEU A 583 14.69 -4.44 6.56
CA LEU A 583 16.03 -4.35 6.01
C LEU A 583 16.25 -2.98 5.36
N ALA A 584 17.51 -2.57 5.24
CA ALA A 584 17.91 -1.33 4.58
C ALA A 584 19.00 -1.59 3.54
N VAL A 585 18.96 -0.84 2.44
CA VAL A 585 19.99 -0.80 1.40
C VAL A 585 20.04 0.59 0.76
N VAL A 586 21.15 0.98 0.14
CA VAL A 586 21.29 2.22 -0.64
C VAL A 586 21.41 1.86 -2.13
N PRO A 587 20.31 1.76 -2.89
CA PRO A 587 20.34 1.20 -4.24
C PRO A 587 21.25 1.97 -5.22
N SER A 588 21.28 3.30 -5.13
CA SER A 588 22.10 4.15 -6.02
C SER A 588 23.62 3.98 -5.82
N GLN A 589 24.05 3.30 -4.76
CA GLN A 589 25.46 2.92 -4.54
C GLN A 589 25.80 1.52 -5.06
N LEU A 590 24.80 0.71 -5.42
CA LEU A 590 25.03 -0.59 -6.03
C LEU A 590 25.34 -0.38 -7.51
N THR A 591 26.60 -0.53 -7.89
CA THR A 591 27.03 -0.46 -9.28
C THR A 591 27.83 -1.68 -9.71
N ASP A 592 27.71 -2.04 -10.99
CA ASP A 592 28.58 -3.04 -11.63
C ASP A 592 29.98 -2.46 -11.91
N ASP A 593 30.88 -3.30 -12.44
CA ASP A 593 32.25 -2.91 -12.80
C ASP A 593 32.32 -1.76 -13.83
N ASN A 594 31.24 -1.54 -14.58
CA ASN A 594 31.11 -0.47 -15.57
C ASN A 594 30.46 0.80 -14.99
N GLY A 595 30.09 0.80 -13.71
CA GLY A 595 29.46 1.92 -13.03
C GLY A 595 27.94 2.05 -13.26
N ASN A 596 27.30 1.07 -13.91
CA ASN A 596 25.85 1.04 -14.10
C ASN A 596 25.14 0.55 -12.84
N SER A 597 23.87 0.93 -12.64
CA SER A 597 23.05 0.42 -11.55
C SER A 597 23.02 -1.12 -11.52
N ALA A 598 23.40 -1.70 -10.39
CA ALA A 598 23.40 -3.14 -10.14
C ALA A 598 22.18 -3.58 -9.32
N VAL A 599 21.95 -4.89 -9.31
CA VAL A 599 20.97 -5.58 -8.47
C VAL A 599 21.68 -6.27 -7.31
N ILE A 600 20.94 -6.76 -6.32
CA ILE A 600 21.51 -7.51 -5.20
C ILE A 600 21.83 -8.95 -5.65
N ASP A 601 23.10 -9.32 -5.51
CA ASP A 601 23.64 -10.64 -5.86
C ASP A 601 24.63 -11.16 -4.78
N ALA A 602 25.16 -12.37 -5.00
CA ALA A 602 26.07 -13.01 -4.05
C ALA A 602 27.37 -12.22 -3.77
N ASN A 603 27.76 -11.30 -4.65
CA ASN A 603 28.98 -10.49 -4.48
C ASN A 603 28.73 -9.23 -3.64
N ASN A 604 27.50 -8.71 -3.63
CA ASN A 604 27.17 -7.44 -2.97
C ASN A 604 26.06 -7.54 -1.90
N GLN A 605 25.47 -8.71 -1.68
CA GLN A 605 24.37 -8.92 -0.73
C GLN A 605 24.60 -8.35 0.67
N ALA A 606 25.85 -8.27 1.14
CA ALA A 606 26.17 -7.69 2.44
C ALA A 606 25.80 -6.20 2.58
N GLN A 607 25.47 -5.52 1.47
CA GLN A 607 24.92 -4.16 1.45
C GLN A 607 23.44 -4.11 1.87
N LEU A 608 22.70 -5.22 1.74
CA LEU A 608 21.36 -5.37 2.32
C LEU A 608 21.51 -5.78 3.78
N LYS A 609 21.16 -4.89 4.70
CA LYS A 609 21.34 -5.09 6.14
C LYS A 609 19.99 -5.12 6.85
N ARG A 610 19.73 -6.18 7.61
CA ARG A 610 18.60 -6.24 8.54
C ARG A 610 18.78 -5.21 9.64
N PHE A 611 17.86 -4.27 9.75
CA PHE A 611 17.87 -3.22 10.75
C PHE A 611 17.00 -3.58 11.96
N PHE A 612 15.83 -4.18 11.72
CA PHE A 612 14.81 -4.41 12.74
C PHE A 612 14.21 -5.82 12.62
N VAL A 613 13.82 -6.41 13.75
CA VAL A 613 12.99 -7.63 13.84
C VAL A 613 11.84 -7.36 14.81
N GLY A 614 10.61 -7.70 14.42
CA GLY A 614 9.41 -7.54 15.24
C GLY A 614 9.16 -8.70 16.23
N PRO A 615 8.17 -8.56 17.11
CA PRO A 615 7.78 -9.60 18.05
C PRO A 615 7.11 -10.80 17.36
N ASN A 616 6.94 -11.92 18.08
CA ASN A 616 6.30 -13.11 17.51
C ASN A 616 4.88 -12.84 17.01
N GLY A 617 4.57 -13.45 15.87
CA GLY A 617 3.24 -13.43 15.24
C GLY A 617 2.88 -12.11 14.57
N CYS A 618 3.71 -11.06 14.67
CA CYS A 618 3.46 -9.83 13.95
C CYS A 618 3.78 -9.97 12.46
N GLU A 619 3.41 -8.94 11.72
CA GLU A 619 4.15 -8.47 10.54
C GLU A 619 4.81 -7.13 10.88
N VAL A 620 5.78 -6.72 10.07
CA VAL A 620 6.38 -5.39 10.14
C VAL A 620 5.91 -4.63 8.91
N THR A 621 5.18 -3.54 9.12
CA THR A 621 4.59 -2.71 8.07
C THR A 621 4.64 -1.24 8.50
N GLY A 622 4.31 -0.31 7.61
CA GLY A 622 4.28 1.13 7.87
C GLY A 622 5.67 1.70 8.12
N PHE A 623 6.05 2.73 7.37
CA PHE A 623 7.33 3.41 7.54
C PHE A 623 7.19 4.91 7.37
N THR A 624 7.78 5.66 8.29
CA THR A 624 8.06 7.08 8.08
C THR A 624 9.24 7.52 8.96
N ILE A 625 9.89 8.62 8.60
CA ILE A 625 11.04 9.14 9.32
C ILE A 625 10.90 10.65 9.50
N SER A 626 11.32 11.17 10.66
CA SER A 626 11.32 12.61 10.91
C SER A 626 12.19 13.35 9.87
N PRO A 627 11.88 14.62 9.54
CA PRO A 627 12.63 15.41 8.56
C PRO A 627 14.14 15.56 8.86
N ASP A 628 14.53 15.49 10.13
CA ASP A 628 15.93 15.50 10.57
C ASP A 628 16.59 14.11 10.59
N TYR A 629 15.85 13.07 10.19
CA TYR A 629 16.25 11.67 10.16
C TYR A 629 16.62 11.04 11.50
N LYS A 630 16.22 11.64 12.63
CA LYS A 630 16.59 11.17 13.98
C LYS A 630 15.56 10.28 14.65
N SER A 631 14.36 10.19 14.09
CA SER A 631 13.28 9.35 14.60
C SER A 631 12.65 8.57 13.45
N LEU A 632 12.83 7.25 13.46
CA LEU A 632 12.15 6.34 12.54
C LEU A 632 10.91 5.80 13.23
N PHE A 633 9.77 5.85 12.57
CA PHE A 633 8.54 5.24 13.02
C PHE A 633 8.29 3.99 12.18
N VAL A 634 7.95 2.88 12.84
CA VAL A 634 7.58 1.61 12.22
C VAL A 634 6.35 1.02 12.91
N ASN A 635 5.42 0.42 12.17
CA ASN A 635 4.26 -0.24 12.75
C ASN A 635 4.51 -1.74 12.96
N ILE A 636 3.95 -2.24 14.05
CA ILE A 636 3.87 -3.66 14.37
C ILE A 636 2.41 -4.04 14.32
N GLN A 637 2.03 -4.77 13.27
CA GLN A 637 0.66 -5.22 13.06
C GLN A 637 0.47 -6.61 13.68
N HIS A 638 -0.74 -6.86 14.21
CA HIS A 638 -1.19 -8.14 14.79
C HIS A 638 -0.17 -8.96 15.62
N PRO A 639 0.59 -8.38 16.57
CA PRO A 639 1.48 -9.16 17.42
C PRO A 639 0.72 -10.22 18.21
N GLY A 640 1.37 -11.34 18.56
CA GLY A 640 0.74 -12.40 19.35
C GLY A 640 0.66 -12.09 20.85
N ASN A 641 1.78 -11.68 21.45
CA ASN A 641 1.93 -11.51 22.90
C ASN A 641 2.78 -10.27 23.25
N TRP A 642 2.47 -9.14 22.62
CA TRP A 642 3.22 -7.88 22.73
C TRP A 642 2.28 -6.66 22.53
N PRO A 643 2.57 -5.49 23.13
CA PRO A 643 3.70 -5.13 23.98
C PRO A 643 3.49 -5.43 25.48
N TYR A 644 4.58 -5.73 26.19
CA TYR A 644 4.60 -5.87 27.65
C TYR A 644 4.72 -4.52 28.37
N SER A 645 5.56 -3.61 27.85
CA SER A 645 5.78 -2.28 28.42
C SER A 645 5.91 -1.21 27.32
N ALA A 646 6.27 0.02 27.71
CA ALA A 646 6.56 1.09 26.76
C ALA A 646 7.94 0.95 26.08
N ASP A 647 8.85 0.17 26.67
CA ASP A 647 10.08 -0.25 26.00
C ASP A 647 9.74 -1.39 25.03
N ALA A 648 9.80 -1.10 23.73
CA ALA A 648 9.42 -2.07 22.72
C ALA A 648 10.36 -3.29 22.71
N ALA A 649 11.59 -3.13 23.19
CA ALA A 649 12.62 -4.16 23.23
C ALA A 649 12.56 -5.02 24.51
N GLU A 650 11.73 -4.63 25.50
CA GLU A 650 11.49 -5.46 26.68
C GLU A 650 10.63 -6.67 26.30
N GLU A 651 11.22 -7.86 26.41
CA GLU A 651 10.55 -9.13 26.12
C GLU A 651 9.47 -9.44 27.15
N THR A 652 8.30 -9.86 26.66
CA THR A 652 7.25 -10.39 27.52
C THR A 652 7.81 -11.57 28.34
N PRO A 653 7.80 -11.50 29.69
CA PRO A 653 8.40 -12.55 30.50
C PRO A 653 7.75 -13.92 30.25
N SER A 654 8.57 -14.98 30.28
CA SER A 654 8.08 -16.36 30.10
C SER A 654 6.93 -16.69 31.06
N GLY A 655 5.84 -17.23 30.52
CA GLY A 655 4.63 -17.58 31.27
C GLY A 655 3.65 -16.42 31.50
N ILE A 656 3.98 -15.20 31.07
CA ILE A 656 3.06 -14.06 31.06
C ILE A 656 2.41 -13.95 29.68
N SER A 657 1.09 -13.74 29.68
CA SER A 657 0.33 -13.41 28.49
C SER A 657 -0.27 -12.01 28.64
N VAL A 658 -0.09 -11.19 27.61
CA VAL A 658 -0.72 -9.87 27.48
C VAL A 658 -1.78 -9.92 26.38
N ARG A 659 -2.82 -9.08 26.49
CA ARG A 659 -3.71 -8.85 25.34
C ARG A 659 -2.91 -8.07 24.29
N PRO A 660 -2.73 -8.62 23.08
CA PRO A 660 -1.86 -7.99 22.09
C PRO A 660 -2.40 -6.65 21.62
N ARG A 661 -1.50 -5.72 21.32
CA ARG A 661 -1.85 -4.40 20.78
C ARG A 661 -0.93 -4.06 19.61
N ALA A 662 -1.50 -3.98 18.42
CA ALA A 662 -0.81 -3.37 17.29
C ALA A 662 -0.37 -1.94 17.67
N SER A 663 0.85 -1.56 17.30
CA SER A 663 1.46 -0.34 17.81
C SER A 663 2.44 0.28 16.83
N THR A 664 2.52 1.60 16.83
CA THR A 664 3.69 2.31 16.28
C THR A 664 4.84 2.26 17.28
N VAL A 665 6.00 1.84 16.81
CA VAL A 665 7.28 1.92 17.51
C VAL A 665 8.09 3.08 16.94
N VAL A 666 8.67 3.91 17.80
CA VAL A 666 9.65 4.92 17.39
C VAL A 666 11.06 4.48 17.80
N ILE A 667 11.96 4.52 16.82
CA ILE A 667 13.36 4.13 16.96
C ILE A 667 14.22 5.37 16.86
N ARG A 668 15.16 5.52 17.80
CA ARG A 668 16.10 6.63 17.89
C ARG A 668 17.48 6.12 18.27
N ARG A 669 18.53 6.83 17.87
CA ARG A 669 19.88 6.54 18.37
C ARG A 669 20.07 7.10 19.77
N GLU A 670 20.80 6.34 20.59
CA GLU A 670 21.17 6.75 21.95
C GLU A 670 22.02 8.04 21.95
N ASP A 671 22.82 8.25 20.90
CA ASP A 671 23.67 9.45 20.73
C ASP A 671 22.95 10.63 20.06
N GLY A 672 21.67 10.49 19.70
CA GLY A 672 20.89 11.51 19.02
C GLY A 672 21.29 11.78 17.56
N GLY A 673 22.09 10.88 16.96
CA GLY A 673 22.44 10.91 15.55
C GLY A 673 21.30 10.50 14.62
N GLU A 674 21.55 10.60 13.31
CA GLU A 674 20.62 10.16 12.29
C GLU A 674 20.51 8.64 12.21
N ILE A 675 19.32 8.13 11.90
CA ILE A 675 19.06 6.71 11.75
C ILE A 675 19.87 6.12 10.60
N ALA A 676 20.46 4.95 10.86
CA ALA A 676 21.21 4.08 9.95
C ALA A 676 22.58 4.55 9.44
N VAL A 677 22.97 5.82 9.61
CA VAL A 677 24.19 6.40 9.02
C VAL A 677 25.30 6.75 10.01
#